data_AF-A0A6I9MMH5-F1
#
_entry.id   AF-A0A6I9MMH5-F1
#
_cell.length_a   1.000
_cell.length_b   1.000
_cell.length_c   1.000
_cell.angle_alpha   90.00
_cell.angle_beta   90.00
_cell.angle_gamma   90.00
#
_symmetry.space_group_name_H-M   'P 1'
#
loop_
_entity.id
_entity.type
_entity.pdbx_description
1 polymer ?
#
loop_
_entity_poly.entity_id
_entity_poly.type
_entity_poly.pdbx_seq_one_letter_code
_entity_poly.pdbx_strand_id
1 'polypeptide(L)'
;FLAKRGVREDITTFEVRNITPEIRQSVEELLNRNKASFDPKNAKRASAAAAPLAAWVKANIQYSHVLERIQPLEREQAGLLENMRKTESRKNKLENQLNSVGAKVNELKEKFQCHTTEAAKLEAEVTKAQDTITAAQQLLSQLEGEHTRWNAQMSEIKNELETLPMRAMLAAAFITYLSAASEDRRRHCQETWMAQSGLQKFDLRSFLCSESEQLIWKGQGLPSDDLSMENALVILQINALKLRLQIVGPRYVVQIGEKVIDYNEDFRLFLATRNPAPFIPPDAVSVVTEVNFTTTRAGLRGQLLALTIQQEKPELETEKTRLLQQEEDKKIQLAQLEESLLETLATSQGNILENRELIDSLNQTKASSALIQESLLESHRLQASLDQERDAYLPLAESASKMYFVITDLSRINNMYRFSLASFLRLFQRALQAKKEAETTEARISALDASLKNMVYEYVCRSLFKADQLMFAMHFVKGMYPELFQESEWDVFTGSIVGEMFKKEEFPSWIDQERQGAVAIFKTTFPALYQSLSLSDSDLWLSFSQSSQCEQEIPSSIAKKITSFQQLLLVQAVRPDRLQSTMAAFATQALGMKELSPPPLNLRRLYAETLELEPVLITISPGADPSQELAELAVETVGRENYHEISMGQGQADVALATLRESSRNGEWLCLKNLHLVTSWLPLLEKVSALFLRSCV
;
A
#
# COMPACT_ATOMS: atom_id res chain seq x y z
N PHE A 1 121.27 94.19 20.40
CA PHE A 1 120.84 92.78 20.40
C PHE A 1 121.34 92.05 21.65
N LEU A 2 122.64 91.89 21.86
CA LEU A 2 123.24 91.08 22.95
C LEU A 2 122.98 91.56 24.40
N ALA A 3 122.39 92.74 24.64
CA ALA A 3 122.07 93.23 25.99
C ALA A 3 120.64 92.87 26.47
N LYS A 4 119.82 92.23 25.63
CA LYS A 4 118.47 91.79 26.01
C LYS A 4 118.55 90.57 26.94
N ARG A 5 117.84 90.59 28.08
CA ARG A 5 117.87 89.53 29.13
C ARG A 5 117.54 88.11 28.61
N GLY A 6 116.81 87.97 27.50
CA GLY A 6 116.40 86.70 26.90
C GLY A 6 117.25 86.16 25.74
N VAL A 7 118.34 86.83 25.34
CA VAL A 7 119.15 86.42 24.17
C VAL A 7 119.70 85.01 24.28
N ARG A 8 119.94 84.52 25.51
CA ARG A 8 120.38 83.14 25.73
C ARG A 8 119.31 82.13 25.32
N GLU A 9 118.04 82.40 25.62
CA GLU A 9 116.91 81.55 25.22
C GLU A 9 116.74 81.57 23.71
N ASP A 10 116.79 82.76 23.10
CA ASP A 10 116.68 82.95 21.64
C ASP A 10 117.75 82.16 20.86
N ILE A 11 118.97 82.04 21.39
CA ILE A 11 120.05 81.26 20.76
C ILE A 11 119.80 79.74 20.91
N THR A 12 119.21 79.29 22.01
CA THR A 12 118.89 77.86 22.24
C THR A 12 117.63 77.39 21.52
N THR A 13 116.61 78.24 21.39
CA THR A 13 115.34 77.92 20.71
C THR A 13 115.37 78.31 19.23
N PHE A 14 116.55 78.61 18.68
CA PHE A 14 116.67 78.96 17.28
C PHE A 14 116.26 77.79 16.39
N GLU A 15 115.12 77.95 15.73
CA GLU A 15 114.62 76.94 14.81
C GLU A 15 115.36 76.98 13.49
N VAL A 16 116.16 75.96 13.25
CA VAL A 16 116.95 75.80 12.02
C VAL A 16 116.09 75.71 10.76
N ARG A 17 114.79 75.36 10.89
CA ARG A 17 113.81 75.35 9.79
C ARG A 17 113.56 76.75 9.18
N ASN A 18 113.85 77.81 9.93
CA ASN A 18 113.64 79.20 9.47
C ASN A 18 114.86 79.76 8.70
N ILE A 19 115.95 79.01 8.57
CA ILE A 19 117.08 79.39 7.70
C ILE A 19 116.67 79.17 6.24
N THR A 20 116.36 80.25 5.53
CA THR A 20 116.08 80.18 4.09
C THR A 20 117.37 79.87 3.30
N PRO A 21 117.26 79.31 2.08
CA PRO A 21 118.42 79.06 1.23
C PRO A 21 119.24 80.33 0.98
N GLU A 22 118.60 81.49 0.86
CA GLU A 22 119.31 82.77 0.64
C GLU A 22 120.13 83.20 1.87
N ILE A 23 119.58 83.03 3.09
CA ILE A 23 120.28 83.34 4.35
C ILE A 23 121.46 82.37 4.54
N ARG A 24 121.28 81.09 4.20
CA ARG A 24 122.32 80.05 4.27
C ARG A 24 123.52 80.43 3.41
N GLN A 25 123.27 80.77 2.15
CA GLN A 25 124.31 81.10 1.18
C GLN A 25 125.06 82.39 1.56
N SER A 26 124.33 83.40 2.01
CA SER A 26 124.91 84.68 2.46
C SER A 26 125.83 84.52 3.68
N VAL A 27 125.44 83.68 4.64
CA VAL A 27 126.25 83.41 5.84
C VAL A 27 127.44 82.48 5.53
N GLU A 28 127.33 81.57 4.57
CA GLU A 28 128.45 80.76 4.07
C GLU A 28 129.53 81.60 3.36
N GLU A 29 129.12 82.57 2.54
CA GLU A 29 130.05 83.53 1.94
C GLU A 29 130.80 84.32 3.02
N LEU A 30 130.11 84.78 4.07
CA LEU A 30 130.72 85.46 5.22
C LEU A 30 131.67 84.55 6.02
N LEU A 31 131.31 83.28 6.23
CA LEU A 31 132.16 82.26 6.88
C LEU A 31 133.43 81.98 6.06
N ASN A 32 133.33 81.97 4.73
CA ASN A 32 134.47 81.73 3.85
C ASN A 32 135.38 82.96 3.74
N ARG A 33 134.83 84.17 3.72
CA ARG A 33 135.60 85.43 3.60
C ARG A 33 136.44 85.72 4.85
N ASN A 34 135.94 85.37 6.03
CA ASN A 34 136.60 85.58 7.32
C ASN A 34 137.07 84.29 7.98
N LYS A 35 137.47 83.29 7.17
CA LYS A 35 137.78 81.91 7.61
C LYS A 35 138.77 81.82 8.78
N ALA A 36 139.78 82.69 8.80
CA ALA A 36 140.80 82.72 9.86
C ALA A 36 140.25 83.19 11.23
N SER A 37 139.17 84.01 11.22
CA SER A 37 138.51 84.55 12.41
C SER A 37 137.49 83.60 13.03
N PHE A 38 136.98 82.63 12.27
CA PHE A 38 136.02 81.60 12.72
C PHE A 38 136.69 80.24 13.02
N ASP A 39 138.03 80.17 13.00
CA ASP A 39 138.79 79.05 13.53
C ASP A 39 138.69 79.06 15.08
N PRO A 40 138.25 77.96 15.72
CA PRO A 40 138.11 77.86 17.17
C PRO A 40 139.35 78.30 17.96
N LYS A 41 140.56 78.08 17.41
CA LYS A 41 141.82 78.45 18.10
C LYS A 41 142.06 79.96 18.10
N ASN A 42 141.74 80.66 17.01
CA ASN A 42 141.92 82.11 16.88
C ASN A 42 140.79 82.89 17.57
N ALA A 43 139.54 82.46 17.40
CA ALA A 43 138.39 83.07 18.05
C ALA A 43 138.49 83.06 19.59
N LYS A 44 139.05 81.97 20.16
CA LYS A 44 139.28 81.84 21.61
C LYS A 44 140.37 82.78 22.15
N ARG A 45 141.37 83.13 21.31
CA ARG A 45 142.42 84.11 21.65
C ARG A 45 141.86 85.55 21.74
N ALA A 46 140.84 85.87 20.95
CA ALA A 46 140.17 87.17 20.98
C ALA A 46 139.13 87.28 22.12
N SER A 47 138.38 86.21 22.41
CA SER A 47 137.49 86.13 23.58
C SER A 47 137.06 84.69 23.86
N ALA A 48 137.07 84.27 25.14
CA ALA A 48 136.62 82.94 25.54
C ALA A 48 135.15 82.63 25.18
N ALA A 49 134.30 83.67 25.07
CA ALA A 49 132.88 83.53 24.73
C ALA A 49 132.59 83.48 23.22
N ALA A 50 133.55 83.84 22.35
CA ALA A 50 133.34 83.90 20.90
C ALA A 50 133.44 82.52 20.22
N ALA A 51 134.29 81.61 20.72
CA ALA A 51 134.50 80.30 20.12
C ALA A 51 133.24 79.39 20.06
N PRO A 52 132.41 79.29 21.11
CA PRO A 52 131.18 78.48 21.06
C PRO A 52 130.15 79.03 20.07
N LEU A 53 130.03 80.35 19.95
CA LEU A 53 129.10 80.99 19.02
C LEU A 53 129.51 80.78 17.56
N ALA A 54 130.81 80.79 17.26
CA ALA A 54 131.33 80.44 15.94
C ALA A 54 130.99 78.98 15.56
N ALA A 55 131.11 78.04 16.51
CA ALA A 55 130.71 76.64 16.29
C ALA A 55 129.19 76.49 16.10
N TRP A 56 128.39 77.24 16.87
CA TRP A 56 126.93 77.27 16.76
C TRP A 56 126.47 77.69 15.37
N VAL A 57 127.03 78.76 14.79
CA VAL A 57 126.66 79.20 13.42
C VAL A 57 126.95 78.10 12.39
N LYS A 58 128.12 77.44 12.49
CA LYS A 58 128.51 76.36 11.57
C LYS A 58 127.59 75.14 11.66
N ALA A 59 127.19 74.75 12.87
CA ALA A 59 126.30 73.60 13.10
C ALA A 59 124.88 73.85 12.56
N ASN A 60 124.35 75.06 12.74
CA ASN A 60 123.00 75.40 12.27
C ASN A 60 122.89 75.38 10.75
N ILE A 61 123.92 75.82 10.02
CA ILE A 61 123.94 75.72 8.55
C ILE A 61 123.93 74.24 8.10
N GLN A 62 124.77 73.40 8.71
CA GLN A 62 124.81 71.96 8.39
C GLN A 62 123.49 71.24 8.67
N TYR A 63 122.83 71.55 9.79
CA TYR A 63 121.55 70.93 10.15
C TYR A 63 120.41 71.35 9.20
N SER A 64 120.45 72.57 8.65
CA SER A 64 119.44 73.03 7.68
C SER A 64 119.47 72.24 6.36
N HIS A 65 120.63 71.73 5.93
CA HIS A 65 120.74 70.84 4.76
C HIS A 65 120.12 69.47 4.98
N VAL A 66 120.16 68.95 6.22
CA VAL A 66 119.60 67.65 6.56
C VAL A 66 118.06 67.70 6.56
N LEU A 67 117.49 68.79 7.08
CA LEU A 67 116.05 69.02 7.15
C LEU A 67 115.36 69.05 5.77
N GLU A 68 116.00 69.66 4.78
CA GLU A 68 115.52 69.70 3.39
C GLU A 68 115.35 68.29 2.79
N ARG A 69 116.16 67.33 3.25
CA ARG A 69 116.19 65.96 2.74
C ARG A 69 115.11 65.05 3.35
N ILE A 70 114.60 65.37 4.56
CA ILE A 70 113.66 64.53 5.32
C ILE A 70 112.20 64.95 5.10
N GLN A 71 111.97 66.18 4.68
CA GLN A 71 110.63 66.76 4.46
C GLN A 71 109.69 66.01 3.49
N PRO A 72 110.15 65.31 2.43
CA PRO A 72 109.26 64.54 1.55
C PRO A 72 108.70 63.27 2.22
N LEU A 73 109.50 62.60 3.06
CA LEU A 73 109.15 61.33 3.72
C LEU A 73 108.08 61.53 4.81
N GLU A 74 108.15 62.65 5.54
CA GLU A 74 107.13 63.01 6.54
C GLU A 74 105.74 63.27 5.91
N ARG A 75 105.68 63.81 4.68
CA ARG A 75 104.41 64.03 3.97
C ARG A 75 103.77 62.73 3.49
N GLU A 76 104.57 61.78 3.05
CA GLU A 76 104.07 60.49 2.54
C GLU A 76 103.47 59.64 3.67
N GLN A 77 104.09 59.64 4.85
CA GLN A 77 103.58 58.96 6.04
C GLN A 77 102.21 59.53 6.49
N ALA A 78 102.06 60.86 6.47
CA ALA A 78 100.81 61.51 6.82
C ALA A 78 99.67 61.14 5.86
N GLY A 79 99.96 61.01 4.56
CA GLY A 79 98.97 60.60 3.55
C GLY A 79 98.46 59.17 3.73
N LEU A 80 99.34 58.23 4.09
CA LEU A 80 98.96 56.83 4.30
C LEU A 80 98.08 56.62 5.55
N LEU A 81 98.37 57.32 6.64
CA LEU A 81 97.57 57.26 7.87
C LEU A 81 96.14 57.78 7.66
N GLU A 82 95.98 58.86 6.89
CA GLU A 82 94.67 59.43 6.59
C GLU A 82 93.81 58.49 5.72
N ASN A 83 94.43 57.79 4.76
CA ASN A 83 93.76 56.80 3.92
C ASN A 83 93.32 55.56 4.72
N MET A 84 94.15 55.08 5.65
CA MET A 84 93.81 53.96 6.52
C MET A 84 92.57 54.28 7.36
N ARG A 85 92.53 55.48 7.97
CA ARG A 85 91.41 55.95 8.80
C ARG A 85 90.10 56.07 8.02
N LYS A 86 90.16 56.54 6.77
CA LYS A 86 88.99 56.61 5.86
C LYS A 86 88.44 55.23 5.52
N THR A 87 89.31 54.25 5.27
CA THR A 87 88.91 52.87 4.95
C THR A 87 88.27 52.16 6.14
N GLU A 88 88.81 52.36 7.35
CA GLU A 88 88.29 51.79 8.59
C GLU A 88 86.89 52.33 8.95
N SER A 89 86.68 53.64 8.79
CA SER A 89 85.35 54.26 8.93
C SER A 89 84.33 53.70 7.95
N ARG A 90 84.76 53.41 6.71
CA ARG A 90 83.89 52.84 5.66
C ARG A 90 83.50 51.39 5.96
N LYS A 91 84.43 50.60 6.50
CA LYS A 91 84.18 49.23 6.96
C LYS A 91 83.13 49.20 8.08
N ASN A 92 83.30 50.02 9.11
CA ASN A 92 82.35 50.08 10.23
C ASN A 92 80.95 50.53 9.81
N LYS A 93 80.84 51.44 8.84
CA LYS A 93 79.53 51.82 8.25
C LYS A 93 78.85 50.65 7.55
N LEU A 94 79.58 49.88 6.74
CA LEU A 94 79.05 48.72 6.03
C LEU A 94 78.65 47.60 7.00
N GLU A 95 79.43 47.37 8.05
CA GLU A 95 79.14 46.38 9.08
C GLU A 95 77.87 46.72 9.88
N ASN A 96 77.68 48.00 10.24
CA ASN A 96 76.45 48.46 10.87
C ASN A 96 75.23 48.35 9.95
N GLN A 97 75.38 48.62 8.65
CA GLN A 97 74.30 48.42 7.68
C GLN A 97 73.96 46.94 7.51
N LEU A 98 74.96 46.05 7.48
CA LEU A 98 74.75 44.61 7.37
C LEU A 98 74.03 44.06 8.62
N ASN A 99 74.41 44.50 9.82
CA ASN A 99 73.74 44.12 11.06
C ASN A 99 72.29 44.64 11.12
N SER A 100 72.05 45.87 10.64
CA SER A 100 70.69 46.43 10.52
C SER A 100 69.82 45.62 9.56
N VAL A 101 70.36 45.24 8.39
CA VAL A 101 69.66 44.37 7.43
C VAL A 101 69.44 42.98 8.03
N GLY A 102 70.42 42.40 8.72
CA GLY A 102 70.29 41.12 9.41
C GLY A 102 69.19 41.10 10.47
N ALA A 103 69.09 42.16 11.27
CA ALA A 103 67.98 42.34 12.22
C ALA A 103 66.62 42.44 11.51
N LYS A 104 66.55 43.19 10.41
CA LYS A 104 65.32 43.34 9.60
C LYS A 104 64.90 42.01 8.95
N VAL A 105 65.86 41.22 8.46
CA VAL A 105 65.61 39.90 7.87
C VAL A 105 65.12 38.92 8.93
N ASN A 106 65.69 38.93 10.14
CA ASN A 106 65.20 38.10 11.23
C ASN A 106 63.77 38.48 11.65
N GLU A 107 63.46 39.78 11.78
CA GLU A 107 62.11 40.26 12.07
C GLU A 107 61.11 39.82 10.99
N LEU A 108 61.47 39.96 9.71
CA LEU A 108 60.64 39.51 8.59
C LEU A 108 60.49 37.99 8.56
N LYS A 109 61.52 37.23 8.94
CA LYS A 109 61.49 35.77 9.00
C LYS A 109 60.58 35.26 10.12
N GLU A 110 60.60 35.90 11.28
CA GLU A 110 59.67 35.62 12.39
C GLU A 110 58.22 35.97 12.00
N LYS A 111 58.00 37.14 11.41
CA LYS A 111 56.68 37.53 10.87
C LYS A 111 56.18 36.54 9.82
N PHE A 112 57.04 36.12 8.90
CA PHE A 112 56.70 35.14 7.87
C PHE A 112 56.34 33.78 8.48
N GLN A 113 57.10 33.30 9.47
CA GLN A 113 56.77 32.06 10.19
C GLN A 113 55.42 32.17 10.91
N CYS A 114 55.20 33.26 11.66
CA CYS A 114 53.94 33.50 12.36
C CYS A 114 52.75 33.47 11.39
N HIS A 115 52.81 34.27 10.32
CA HIS A 115 51.74 34.32 9.33
C HIS A 115 51.54 33.01 8.57
N THR A 116 52.60 32.23 8.33
CA THR A 116 52.47 30.92 7.67
C THR A 116 51.78 29.91 8.60
N THR A 117 52.08 29.93 9.90
CA THR A 117 51.39 29.07 10.88
C THR A 117 49.92 29.47 11.06
N GLU A 118 49.63 30.77 11.03
CA GLU A 118 48.27 31.30 11.11
C GLU A 118 47.47 30.95 9.85
N ALA A 119 48.06 31.11 8.66
CA ALA A 119 47.47 30.70 7.40
C ALA A 119 47.16 29.20 7.36
N ALA A 120 48.10 28.35 7.80
CA ALA A 120 47.87 26.90 7.85
C ALA A 120 46.76 26.51 8.84
N LYS A 121 46.65 27.20 9.99
CA LYS A 121 45.53 27.00 10.92
C LYS A 121 44.20 27.41 10.31
N LEU A 122 44.14 28.59 9.69
CA LEU A 122 42.94 29.07 9.01
C LEU A 122 42.54 28.14 7.87
N GLU A 123 43.48 27.62 7.09
CA GLU A 123 43.22 26.68 6.00
C GLU A 123 42.64 25.35 6.52
N ALA A 124 43.15 24.86 7.66
CA ALA A 124 42.60 23.68 8.33
C ALA A 124 41.18 23.95 8.89
N GLU A 125 40.94 25.12 9.49
CA GLU A 125 39.62 25.53 9.99
C GLU A 125 38.61 25.70 8.85
N VAL A 126 39.01 26.30 7.73
CA VAL A 126 38.18 26.45 6.53
C VAL A 126 37.84 25.09 5.94
N THR A 127 38.82 24.17 5.85
CA THR A 127 38.57 22.81 5.37
C THR A 127 37.56 22.08 6.26
N LYS A 128 37.74 22.14 7.58
CA LYS A 128 36.81 21.56 8.55
C LYS A 128 35.41 22.17 8.41
N ALA A 129 35.32 23.48 8.26
CA ALA A 129 34.05 24.19 8.05
C ALA A 129 33.37 23.74 6.74
N GLN A 130 34.13 23.60 5.67
CA GLN A 130 33.65 23.14 4.37
C GLN A 130 33.09 21.71 4.46
N ASP A 131 33.81 20.79 5.13
CA ASP A 131 33.35 19.42 5.34
C ASP A 131 32.03 19.37 6.13
N THR A 132 31.91 20.19 7.19
CA THR A 132 30.65 20.31 7.93
C THR A 132 29.51 20.88 7.09
N ILE A 133 29.78 21.85 6.21
CA ILE A 133 28.77 22.40 5.30
C ILE A 133 28.31 21.33 4.30
N THR A 134 29.24 20.56 3.73
CA THR A 134 28.89 19.48 2.81
C THR A 134 28.06 18.39 3.48
N ALA A 135 28.43 17.97 4.69
CA ALA A 135 27.62 17.02 5.48
C ALA A 135 26.22 17.58 5.80
N ALA A 136 26.13 18.86 6.18
CA ALA A 136 24.85 19.51 6.45
C ALA A 136 23.97 19.62 5.20
N GLN A 137 24.54 19.98 4.04
CA GLN A 137 23.82 20.05 2.77
C GLN A 137 23.28 18.69 2.34
N GLN A 138 24.07 17.63 2.50
CA GLN A 138 23.65 16.27 2.19
C GLN A 138 22.48 15.82 3.09
N LEU A 139 22.60 16.06 4.40
CA LEU A 139 21.53 15.77 5.37
C LEU A 139 20.25 16.56 5.06
N LEU A 140 20.37 17.87 4.77
CA LEU A 140 19.23 18.73 4.41
C LEU A 140 18.53 18.26 3.15
N SER A 141 19.28 17.96 2.08
CA SER A 141 18.71 17.43 0.84
C SER A 141 17.98 16.10 1.07
N GLN A 142 18.46 15.29 2.00
CA GLN A 142 17.84 14.02 2.33
C GLN A 142 16.57 14.18 3.15
N LEU A 143 16.60 15.07 4.13
CA LEU A 143 15.46 15.35 4.99
C LEU A 143 14.43 16.27 4.33
N GLU A 144 14.74 16.95 3.24
CA GLU A 144 13.78 17.84 2.55
C GLU A 144 12.57 17.07 2.01
N GLY A 145 12.80 15.90 1.42
CA GLY A 145 11.72 15.00 0.98
C GLY A 145 10.88 14.48 2.15
N GLU A 146 11.53 14.09 3.25
CA GLU A 146 10.83 13.63 4.46
C GLU A 146 10.07 14.77 5.13
N HIS A 147 10.64 15.97 5.16
CA HIS A 147 10.01 17.16 5.72
C HIS A 147 8.76 17.54 4.94
N THR A 148 8.78 17.50 3.61
CA THR A 148 7.57 17.74 2.80
C THR A 148 6.52 16.65 3.04
N ARG A 149 6.93 15.38 3.11
CA ARG A 149 6.05 14.24 3.43
C ARG A 149 5.42 14.35 4.81
N TRP A 150 6.21 14.59 5.86
CA TRP A 150 5.72 14.76 7.23
C TRP A 150 4.83 15.97 7.38
N ASN A 151 5.09 17.07 6.67
CA ASN A 151 4.18 18.21 6.65
C ASN A 151 2.85 17.88 5.95
N ALA A 152 2.89 17.10 4.87
CA ALA A 152 1.67 16.61 4.21
C ALA A 152 0.87 15.69 5.15
N GLN A 153 1.53 14.71 5.79
CA GLN A 153 0.92 13.81 6.77
C GLN A 153 0.36 14.58 7.99
N MET A 154 1.10 15.58 8.50
CA MET A 154 0.63 16.43 9.60
C MET A 154 -0.60 17.25 9.19
N SER A 155 -0.63 17.76 7.96
CA SER A 155 -1.80 18.45 7.40
C SER A 155 -2.99 17.52 7.25
N GLU A 156 -2.76 16.30 6.76
CA GLU A 156 -3.78 15.25 6.63
C GLU A 156 -4.35 14.87 7.99
N ILE A 157 -3.50 14.55 8.97
CA ILE A 157 -3.91 14.24 10.35
C ILE A 157 -4.71 15.40 10.97
N LYS A 158 -4.33 16.65 10.72
CA LYS A 158 -5.11 17.82 11.20
C LYS A 158 -6.51 17.85 10.58
N ASN A 159 -6.62 17.67 9.26
CA ASN A 159 -7.92 17.62 8.58
C ASN A 159 -8.76 16.42 9.04
N GLU A 160 -8.12 15.27 9.27
CA GLU A 160 -8.80 14.09 9.79
C GLU A 160 -9.26 14.29 11.23
N LEU A 161 -8.46 14.95 12.08
CA LEU A 161 -8.82 15.27 13.45
C LEU A 161 -10.02 16.22 13.53
N GLU A 162 -10.11 17.20 12.63
CA GLU A 162 -11.28 18.08 12.52
C GLU A 162 -12.55 17.32 12.13
N THR A 163 -12.43 16.32 11.25
CA THR A 163 -13.56 15.50 10.79
C THR A 163 -13.82 14.26 11.64
N LEU A 164 -12.94 13.98 12.62
CA LEU A 164 -12.99 12.78 13.48
C LEU A 164 -14.31 12.61 14.22
N PRO A 165 -14.93 13.65 14.84
CA PRO A 165 -16.20 13.46 15.54
C PRO A 165 -17.32 12.93 14.63
N MET A 166 -17.38 13.42 13.39
CA MET A 166 -18.39 12.97 12.41
C MET A 166 -18.06 11.56 11.91
N ARG A 167 -16.80 11.27 11.57
CA ARG A 167 -16.36 9.93 11.16
C ARG A 167 -16.60 8.89 12.26
N ALA A 168 -16.29 9.21 13.50
CA ALA A 168 -16.52 8.36 14.67
C ALA A 168 -18.02 8.14 14.93
N MET A 169 -18.85 9.17 14.76
CA MET A 169 -20.31 9.04 14.88
C MET A 169 -20.88 8.10 13.81
N LEU A 170 -20.44 8.22 12.55
CA LEU A 170 -20.85 7.31 11.47
C LEU A 170 -20.38 5.88 11.73
N ALA A 171 -19.14 5.70 12.19
CA ALA A 171 -18.60 4.39 12.54
C ALA A 171 -19.39 3.74 13.70
N ALA A 172 -19.65 4.49 14.76
CA ALA A 172 -20.44 4.01 15.90
C ALA A 172 -21.88 3.67 15.51
N ALA A 173 -22.53 4.50 14.70
CA ALA A 173 -23.87 4.23 14.17
C ALA A 173 -23.91 2.97 13.31
N PHE A 174 -22.88 2.76 12.48
CA PHE A 174 -22.77 1.55 11.66
C PHE A 174 -22.64 0.30 12.52
N ILE A 175 -21.69 0.26 13.46
CA ILE A 175 -21.45 -0.92 14.31
C ILE A 175 -22.70 -1.24 15.16
N THR A 176 -23.42 -0.22 15.63
CA THR A 176 -24.58 -0.38 16.52
C THR A 176 -25.84 -0.82 15.78
N TYR A 177 -26.15 -0.22 14.61
CA TYR A 177 -27.46 -0.38 13.96
C TYR A 177 -27.43 -1.21 12.67
N LEU A 178 -26.28 -1.33 12.01
CA LEU A 178 -26.17 -1.94 10.68
C LEU A 178 -25.49 -3.32 10.68
N SER A 179 -25.06 -3.80 11.84
CA SER A 179 -24.43 -5.12 12.03
C SER A 179 -25.26 -6.29 11.48
N ALA A 180 -26.58 -6.27 11.67
CA ALA A 180 -27.49 -7.28 11.15
C ALA A 180 -28.04 -7.00 9.74
N ALA A 181 -27.83 -5.79 9.20
CA ALA A 181 -28.41 -5.36 7.93
C ALA A 181 -27.67 -5.96 6.72
N SER A 182 -28.39 -6.12 5.61
CA SER A 182 -27.80 -6.51 4.31
C SER A 182 -26.92 -5.41 3.74
N GLU A 183 -25.98 -5.79 2.86
CA GLU A 183 -25.05 -4.88 2.16
C GLU A 183 -25.78 -3.69 1.49
N ASP A 184 -26.88 -3.94 0.78
CA ASP A 184 -27.64 -2.88 0.10
C ASP A 184 -28.20 -1.85 1.09
N ARG A 185 -28.72 -2.32 2.23
CA ARG A 185 -29.24 -1.44 3.28
C ARG A 185 -28.12 -0.69 3.98
N ARG A 186 -26.97 -1.33 4.21
CA ARG A 186 -25.75 -0.70 4.73
C ARG A 186 -25.30 0.45 3.84
N ARG A 187 -25.17 0.20 2.53
CA ARG A 187 -24.80 1.20 1.53
C ARG A 187 -25.79 2.36 1.50
N HIS A 188 -27.08 2.08 1.42
CA HIS A 188 -28.12 3.11 1.41
C HIS A 188 -28.11 3.99 2.66
N CYS A 189 -27.98 3.38 3.85
CA CYS A 189 -27.90 4.12 5.11
C CYS A 189 -26.61 4.95 5.20
N GLN A 190 -25.45 4.39 4.83
CA GLN A 190 -24.19 5.12 4.80
C GLN A 190 -24.24 6.32 3.85
N GLU A 191 -24.74 6.15 2.62
CA GLU A 191 -24.91 7.24 1.66
C GLU A 191 -25.82 8.35 2.21
N THR A 192 -26.93 7.96 2.84
CA THR A 192 -27.86 8.90 3.47
C THR A 192 -27.19 9.66 4.63
N TRP A 193 -26.45 8.96 5.50
CA TRP A 193 -25.77 9.59 6.64
C TRP A 193 -24.59 10.47 6.20
N MET A 194 -23.88 10.10 5.14
CA MET A 194 -22.82 10.93 4.53
C MET A 194 -23.42 12.22 3.97
N ALA A 195 -24.54 12.13 3.23
CA ALA A 195 -25.23 13.30 2.69
C ALA A 195 -25.71 14.25 3.79
N GLN A 196 -26.14 13.72 4.94
CA GLN A 196 -26.59 14.53 6.09
C GLN A 196 -25.45 15.14 6.91
N SER A 197 -24.31 14.45 7.01
CA SER A 197 -23.14 14.91 7.77
C SER A 197 -22.25 15.88 7.01
N GLY A 198 -22.42 16.01 5.69
CA GLY A 198 -21.59 16.86 4.83
C GLY A 198 -20.21 16.26 4.53
N LEU A 199 -19.98 14.99 4.90
CA LEU A 199 -18.76 14.25 4.56
C LEU A 199 -18.83 13.79 3.10
N GLN A 200 -17.87 14.22 2.28
CA GLN A 200 -17.83 13.84 0.86
C GLN A 200 -17.45 12.37 0.64
N LYS A 201 -16.61 11.81 1.52
CA LYS A 201 -16.13 10.43 1.45
C LYS A 201 -15.91 9.89 2.85
N PHE A 202 -16.44 8.70 3.12
CA PHE A 202 -16.18 7.92 4.32
C PHE A 202 -16.26 6.43 3.95
N ASP A 203 -15.16 5.70 4.17
CA ASP A 203 -15.16 4.23 4.14
C ASP A 203 -14.85 3.77 5.56
N LEU A 204 -15.74 2.96 6.12
CA LEU A 204 -15.59 2.42 7.48
C LEU A 204 -14.33 1.57 7.60
N ARG A 205 -13.98 0.83 6.55
CA ARG A 205 -12.92 -0.18 6.60
C ARG A 205 -11.56 0.46 6.71
N SER A 206 -11.28 1.46 5.88
CA SER A 206 -10.04 2.23 5.96
C SER A 206 -9.96 3.09 7.22
N PHE A 207 -11.10 3.46 7.81
CA PHE A 207 -11.13 4.25 9.04
C PHE A 207 -10.83 3.40 10.29
N LEU A 208 -11.35 2.17 10.38
CA LEU A 208 -11.22 1.33 11.59
C LEU A 208 -10.08 0.31 11.53
N CYS A 209 -9.51 0.05 10.37
CA CYS A 209 -8.55 -1.03 10.16
C CYS A 209 -7.54 -0.68 9.08
N SER A 210 -6.28 -1.00 9.35
CA SER A 210 -5.21 -0.76 8.38
C SER A 210 -5.30 -1.76 7.22
N GLU A 211 -4.69 -1.41 6.09
CA GLU A 211 -4.61 -2.32 4.95
C GLU A 211 -3.85 -3.62 5.31
N SER A 212 -2.85 -3.55 6.20
CA SER A 212 -2.09 -4.71 6.68
C SER A 212 -2.94 -5.68 7.48
N GLU A 213 -3.77 -5.19 8.41
CA GLU A 213 -4.69 -6.04 9.19
C GLU A 213 -5.70 -6.75 8.28
N GLN A 214 -6.22 -6.06 7.27
CA GLN A 214 -7.13 -6.65 6.29
C GLN A 214 -6.47 -7.78 5.47
N LEU A 215 -5.18 -7.63 5.15
CA LEU A 215 -4.40 -8.68 4.46
C LEU A 215 -4.17 -9.90 5.36
N ILE A 216 -3.85 -9.68 6.65
CA ILE A 216 -3.69 -10.77 7.63
C ILE A 216 -4.98 -11.60 7.72
N TRP A 217 -6.16 -10.96 7.80
CA TRP A 217 -7.42 -11.69 7.87
C TRP A 217 -7.71 -12.51 6.60
N LYS A 218 -7.37 -11.96 5.43
CA LYS A 218 -7.45 -12.70 4.16
C LYS A 218 -6.50 -13.90 4.17
N GLY A 219 -5.27 -13.73 4.66
CA GLY A 219 -4.31 -14.82 4.85
C GLY A 219 -4.80 -15.93 5.81
N GLN A 220 -5.64 -15.57 6.78
CA GLN A 220 -6.30 -16.50 7.71
C GLN A 220 -7.59 -17.14 7.13
N GLY A 221 -7.96 -16.81 5.88
CA GLY A 221 -9.10 -17.41 5.19
C GLY A 221 -10.41 -16.64 5.32
N LEU A 222 -10.40 -15.38 5.78
CA LEU A 222 -11.58 -14.52 5.73
C LEU A 222 -11.92 -14.21 4.25
N PRO A 223 -13.19 -14.37 3.81
CA PRO A 223 -13.60 -13.97 2.48
C PRO A 223 -13.32 -12.49 2.20
N SER A 224 -12.87 -12.19 0.97
CA SER A 224 -12.44 -10.84 0.58
C SER A 224 -13.58 -9.90 0.21
N ASP A 225 -14.84 -10.25 0.50
CA ASP A 225 -16.01 -9.44 0.15
C ASP A 225 -16.28 -8.36 1.20
N ASP A 226 -16.92 -7.27 0.76
CA ASP A 226 -17.16 -6.09 1.59
C ASP A 226 -17.93 -6.44 2.87
N LEU A 227 -18.96 -7.28 2.78
CA LEU A 227 -19.77 -7.69 3.94
C LEU A 227 -18.93 -8.48 4.97
N SER A 228 -18.13 -9.44 4.53
CA SER A 228 -17.26 -10.22 5.43
C SER A 228 -16.21 -9.35 6.12
N MET A 229 -15.59 -8.41 5.39
CA MET A 229 -14.63 -7.47 5.95
C MET A 229 -15.29 -6.51 6.96
N GLU A 230 -16.45 -5.96 6.61
CA GLU A 230 -17.25 -5.12 7.53
C GLU A 230 -17.68 -5.90 8.78
N ASN A 231 -18.10 -7.16 8.62
CA ASN A 231 -18.47 -8.01 9.74
C ASN A 231 -17.28 -8.30 10.66
N ALA A 232 -16.08 -8.54 10.11
CA ALA A 232 -14.88 -8.71 10.90
C ALA A 232 -14.58 -7.47 11.75
N LEU A 233 -14.72 -6.28 11.18
CA LEU A 233 -14.57 -5.01 11.92
C LEU A 233 -15.58 -4.88 13.04
N VAL A 234 -16.85 -5.16 12.73
CA VAL A 234 -17.94 -5.12 13.70
C VAL A 234 -17.64 -6.09 14.86
N ILE A 235 -17.21 -7.32 14.58
CA ILE A 235 -16.85 -8.32 15.61
C ILE A 235 -15.71 -7.86 16.51
N LEU A 236 -14.67 -7.24 15.95
CA LEU A 236 -13.51 -6.77 16.70
C LEU A 236 -13.81 -5.55 17.57
N GLN A 237 -14.72 -4.69 17.13
CA GLN A 237 -15.07 -3.45 17.84
C GLN A 237 -16.26 -3.60 18.80
N ILE A 238 -17.02 -4.69 18.70
CA ILE A 238 -18.14 -4.97 19.61
C ILE A 238 -17.60 -5.38 20.99
N ASN A 239 -17.96 -4.58 21.99
CA ASN A 239 -17.80 -4.92 23.41
C ASN A 239 -19.19 -5.16 24.07
N ALA A 240 -20.18 -5.63 23.30
CA ALA A 240 -21.60 -5.50 23.63
C ALA A 240 -22.14 -6.51 24.64
N LEU A 241 -21.42 -7.60 24.95
CA LEU A 241 -21.89 -8.57 25.94
C LEU A 241 -21.68 -8.02 27.35
N LYS A 242 -22.59 -7.13 27.76
CA LYS A 242 -22.66 -6.56 29.11
C LYS A 242 -23.17 -7.61 30.07
N LEU A 243 -22.27 -8.51 30.49
CA LEU A 243 -22.53 -9.41 31.60
C LEU A 243 -22.78 -8.57 32.86
N ARG A 244 -23.81 -8.92 33.63
CA ARG A 244 -24.03 -8.34 34.96
C ARG A 244 -22.96 -8.88 35.91
N LEU A 245 -21.86 -8.15 36.02
CA LEU A 245 -20.78 -8.45 36.95
C LEU A 245 -21.11 -7.91 38.35
N GLN A 246 -20.84 -8.71 39.37
CA GLN A 246 -20.87 -8.27 40.76
C GLN A 246 -19.44 -7.98 41.23
N ILE A 247 -19.26 -6.90 41.99
CA ILE A 247 -17.96 -6.53 42.56
C ILE A 247 -17.87 -7.15 43.95
N VAL A 248 -16.89 -8.04 44.15
CA VAL A 248 -16.58 -8.63 45.45
C VAL A 248 -15.12 -8.30 45.77
N GLY A 249 -14.90 -7.23 46.54
CA GLY A 249 -13.56 -6.71 46.81
C GLY A 249 -12.90 -6.15 45.53
N PRO A 250 -11.67 -6.54 45.19
CA PRO A 250 -10.99 -6.12 43.95
C PRO A 250 -11.34 -6.97 42.73
N ARG A 251 -12.18 -8.01 42.86
CA ARG A 251 -12.49 -8.95 41.78
C ARG A 251 -13.92 -8.76 41.28
N TYR A 252 -14.10 -8.97 39.98
CA TYR A 252 -15.41 -9.16 39.38
C TYR A 252 -15.81 -10.63 39.46
N VAL A 253 -17.05 -10.92 39.82
CA VAL A 253 -17.62 -12.27 39.80
C VAL A 253 -18.88 -12.31 38.94
N VAL A 254 -19.11 -13.44 38.29
CA VAL A 254 -20.30 -13.69 37.46
C VAL A 254 -21.02 -14.94 37.97
N GLN A 255 -22.35 -14.90 37.95
CA GLN A 255 -23.17 -16.03 38.34
C GLN A 255 -23.62 -16.84 37.11
N ILE A 256 -23.29 -18.11 37.10
CA ILE A 256 -23.67 -19.08 36.05
C ILE A 256 -24.45 -20.21 36.73
N GLY A 257 -25.78 -20.17 36.58
CA GLY A 257 -26.69 -21.05 37.31
C GLY A 257 -26.53 -20.87 38.83
N GLU A 258 -26.14 -21.93 39.53
CA GLU A 258 -25.93 -21.92 40.98
C GLU A 258 -24.49 -21.55 41.38
N LYS A 259 -23.56 -21.44 40.43
CA LYS A 259 -22.15 -21.21 40.70
C LYS A 259 -21.79 -19.74 40.55
N VAL A 260 -21.07 -19.20 41.53
CA VAL A 260 -20.40 -17.90 41.44
C VAL A 260 -18.96 -18.14 41.03
N ILE A 261 -18.52 -17.50 39.95
CA ILE A 261 -17.21 -17.72 39.33
C ILE A 261 -16.50 -16.38 39.19
N ASP A 262 -15.20 -16.34 39.48
CA ASP A 262 -14.35 -15.18 39.23
C ASP A 262 -14.32 -14.85 37.73
N TYR A 263 -14.60 -13.60 37.37
CA TYR A 263 -14.59 -13.13 36.00
C TYR A 263 -13.19 -12.66 35.61
N ASN A 264 -12.66 -13.23 34.53
CA ASN A 264 -11.42 -12.76 33.91
C ASN A 264 -11.75 -11.63 32.92
N GLU A 265 -11.10 -10.47 33.05
CA GLU A 265 -11.30 -9.30 32.18
C GLU A 265 -10.91 -9.56 30.71
N ASP A 266 -9.99 -10.50 30.47
CA ASP A 266 -9.57 -10.93 29.13
C ASP A 266 -10.57 -11.89 28.47
N PHE A 267 -11.61 -12.34 29.19
CA PHE A 267 -12.60 -13.23 28.64
C PHE A 267 -13.41 -12.54 27.52
N ARG A 268 -13.58 -13.27 26.41
CA ARG A 268 -14.42 -12.89 25.26
C ARG A 268 -15.27 -14.09 24.84
N LEU A 269 -16.53 -13.84 24.49
CA LEU A 269 -17.48 -14.88 24.06
C LEU A 269 -17.99 -14.58 22.65
N PHE A 270 -17.83 -15.54 21.74
CA PHE A 270 -18.40 -15.52 20.40
C PHE A 270 -19.33 -16.71 20.23
N LEU A 271 -20.52 -16.46 19.66
CA LEU A 271 -21.53 -17.48 19.39
C LEU A 271 -21.85 -17.47 17.90
N ALA A 272 -21.87 -18.65 17.28
CA ALA A 272 -22.19 -18.81 15.86
C ALA A 272 -23.34 -19.81 15.69
N THR A 273 -24.22 -19.54 14.72
CA THR A 273 -25.34 -20.41 14.36
C THR A 273 -25.38 -20.60 12.84
N ARG A 274 -25.81 -21.78 12.40
CA ARG A 274 -26.08 -22.06 10.98
C ARG A 274 -27.50 -21.68 10.57
N ASN A 275 -28.40 -21.46 11.53
CA ASN A 275 -29.75 -21.00 11.26
C ASN A 275 -29.68 -19.49 10.89
N PRO A 276 -30.05 -19.10 9.65
CA PRO A 276 -29.97 -17.70 9.21
C PRO A 276 -31.00 -16.80 9.89
N ALA A 277 -32.04 -17.36 10.50
CA ALA A 277 -33.05 -16.62 11.25
C ALA A 277 -33.25 -17.27 12.63
N PRO A 278 -32.27 -17.13 13.55
CA PRO A 278 -32.42 -17.64 14.90
C PRO A 278 -33.52 -16.85 15.62
N PHE A 279 -34.34 -17.54 16.42
CA PHE A 279 -35.27 -16.84 17.29
C PHE A 279 -34.48 -16.22 18.45
N ILE A 280 -34.43 -14.89 18.49
CA ILE A 280 -33.84 -14.13 19.58
C ILE A 280 -34.95 -13.30 20.21
N PRO A 281 -35.25 -13.48 21.50
CA PRO A 281 -36.30 -12.72 22.17
C PRO A 281 -35.88 -11.23 22.33
N PRO A 282 -36.82 -10.28 22.37
CA PRO A 282 -36.51 -8.84 22.35
C PRO A 282 -35.62 -8.35 23.51
N ASP A 283 -35.69 -9.02 24.65
CA ASP A 283 -34.81 -8.78 25.80
C ASP A 283 -33.35 -9.13 25.50
N ALA A 284 -33.12 -10.27 24.83
CA ALA A 284 -31.79 -10.70 24.40
C ALA A 284 -31.24 -9.84 23.25
N VAL A 285 -32.08 -9.36 22.32
CA VAL A 285 -31.66 -8.48 21.21
C VAL A 285 -31.01 -7.19 21.73
N SER A 286 -31.42 -6.69 22.90
CA SER A 286 -30.84 -5.47 23.48
C SER A 286 -29.41 -5.63 24.01
N VAL A 287 -28.97 -6.86 24.27
CA VAL A 287 -27.66 -7.19 24.87
C VAL A 287 -26.75 -8.03 23.96
N VAL A 288 -27.29 -8.52 22.85
CA VAL A 288 -26.56 -9.29 21.83
C VAL A 288 -26.54 -8.49 20.55
N THR A 289 -25.39 -8.39 19.91
CA THR A 289 -25.26 -7.83 18.57
C THR A 289 -25.30 -8.96 17.55
N GLU A 290 -26.30 -8.95 16.69
CA GLU A 290 -26.43 -9.89 15.58
C GLU A 290 -25.54 -9.45 14.41
N VAL A 291 -24.75 -10.38 13.87
CA VAL A 291 -23.88 -10.16 12.72
C VAL A 291 -24.17 -11.23 11.68
N ASN A 292 -24.61 -10.80 10.50
CA ASN A 292 -25.08 -11.70 9.46
C ASN A 292 -24.00 -11.97 8.40
N PHE A 293 -23.49 -13.21 8.38
CA PHE A 293 -22.62 -13.72 7.32
C PHE A 293 -23.44 -14.41 6.24
N THR A 294 -24.19 -13.61 5.49
CA THR A 294 -24.88 -14.09 4.29
C THR A 294 -23.95 -14.00 3.10
N THR A 295 -23.89 -15.06 2.29
CA THR A 295 -23.18 -15.00 1.01
C THR A 295 -23.75 -13.86 0.16
N THR A 296 -22.90 -12.92 -0.27
CA THR A 296 -23.28 -11.79 -1.13
C THR A 296 -23.08 -12.15 -2.61
N ARG A 297 -23.75 -11.42 -3.51
CA ARG A 297 -23.56 -11.60 -4.97
C ARG A 297 -22.12 -11.33 -5.38
N ALA A 298 -21.53 -10.26 -4.84
CA ALA A 298 -20.15 -9.88 -5.08
C ALA A 298 -19.16 -10.88 -4.48
N GLY A 299 -19.38 -11.32 -3.24
CA GLY A 299 -18.52 -12.31 -2.58
C GLY A 299 -18.55 -13.67 -3.26
N LEU A 300 -19.74 -14.18 -3.61
CA LEU A 300 -19.85 -15.43 -4.37
C LEU A 300 -19.21 -15.32 -5.75
N ARG A 301 -19.39 -14.19 -6.46
CA ARG A 301 -18.72 -13.94 -7.74
C ARG A 301 -17.20 -14.00 -7.57
N GLY A 302 -16.64 -13.39 -6.53
CA GLY A 302 -15.21 -13.46 -6.22
C GLY A 302 -14.73 -14.89 -5.96
N GLN A 303 -15.48 -15.67 -5.18
CA GLN A 303 -15.17 -17.07 -4.89
C GLN A 303 -15.23 -17.95 -6.15
N LEU A 304 -16.28 -17.80 -6.97
CA LEU A 304 -16.44 -18.54 -8.23
C LEU A 304 -15.35 -18.18 -9.24
N LEU A 305 -14.94 -16.91 -9.28
CA LEU A 305 -13.83 -16.46 -10.11
C LEU A 305 -12.52 -17.10 -9.66
N ALA A 306 -12.23 -17.10 -8.36
CA ALA A 306 -11.03 -17.76 -7.82
C ALA A 306 -11.01 -19.26 -8.17
N LEU A 307 -12.14 -19.97 -8.00
CA LEU A 307 -12.27 -21.38 -8.39
C LEU A 307 -12.06 -21.62 -9.89
N THR A 308 -12.56 -20.71 -10.73
CA THR A 308 -12.39 -20.79 -12.18
C THR A 308 -10.92 -20.65 -12.55
N ILE A 309 -10.23 -19.67 -11.98
CA ILE A 309 -8.82 -19.38 -12.27
C ILE A 309 -7.93 -20.50 -11.74
N GLN A 310 -8.20 -21.01 -10.53
CA GLN A 310 -7.48 -22.14 -9.96
C GLN A 310 -7.52 -23.36 -10.89
N GLN A 311 -8.63 -23.58 -11.59
CA GLN A 311 -8.80 -24.71 -12.50
C GLN A 311 -8.27 -24.46 -13.92
N GLU A 312 -8.55 -23.29 -14.50
CA GLU A 312 -8.21 -22.96 -15.90
C GLU A 312 -6.78 -22.42 -16.05
N LYS A 313 -6.30 -21.63 -15.08
CA LYS A 313 -4.95 -21.01 -15.08
C LYS A 313 -4.34 -20.99 -13.66
N PRO A 314 -3.94 -22.14 -13.10
CA PRO A 314 -3.39 -22.23 -11.73
C PRO A 314 -2.12 -21.40 -11.53
N GLU A 315 -1.35 -21.18 -12.59
CA GLU A 315 -0.14 -20.34 -12.58
C GLU A 315 -0.45 -18.89 -12.22
N LEU A 316 -1.57 -18.33 -12.71
CA LEU A 316 -2.00 -16.97 -12.37
C LEU A 316 -2.35 -16.82 -10.89
N GLU A 317 -3.03 -17.82 -10.32
CA GLU A 317 -3.42 -17.78 -8.90
C GLU A 317 -2.20 -17.87 -7.98
N THR A 318 -1.25 -18.73 -8.33
CA THR A 318 0.01 -18.90 -7.61
C THR A 318 0.83 -17.61 -7.66
N GLU A 319 0.94 -17.01 -8.85
CA GLU A 319 1.69 -15.76 -9.05
C GLU A 319 1.03 -14.59 -8.32
N LYS A 320 -0.30 -14.47 -8.36
CA LYS A 320 -1.04 -13.44 -7.62
C LYS A 320 -0.83 -13.55 -6.12
N THR A 321 -0.94 -14.77 -5.57
CA THR A 321 -0.74 -15.02 -4.14
C THR A 321 0.68 -14.64 -3.72
N ARG A 322 1.68 -15.01 -4.54
CA ARG A 322 3.09 -14.66 -4.32
C ARG A 322 3.30 -13.14 -4.33
N LEU A 323 2.69 -12.43 -5.27
CA LEU A 323 2.82 -10.96 -5.35
C LEU A 323 2.17 -10.25 -4.17
N LEU A 324 0.99 -10.69 -3.72
CA LEU A 324 0.32 -10.13 -2.55
C LEU A 324 1.16 -10.30 -1.27
N GLN A 325 1.76 -11.48 -1.07
CA GLN A 325 2.68 -11.70 0.05
C GLN A 325 3.92 -10.80 -0.03
N GLN A 326 4.52 -10.67 -1.22
CA GLN A 326 5.67 -9.79 -1.42
C GLN A 326 5.33 -8.31 -1.21
N GLU A 327 4.13 -7.88 -1.58
CA GLU A 327 3.64 -6.53 -1.33
C GLU A 327 3.45 -6.28 0.18
N GLU A 328 2.84 -7.24 0.89
CA GLU A 328 2.65 -7.18 2.34
C GLU A 328 3.99 -7.07 3.08
N ASP A 329 4.93 -7.98 2.78
CA ASP A 329 6.27 -8.00 3.38
C ASP A 329 6.99 -6.67 3.15
N LYS A 330 6.90 -6.12 1.94
CA LYS A 330 7.50 -4.82 1.58
C LYS A 330 6.84 -3.65 2.31
N LYS A 331 5.51 -3.65 2.45
CA LYS A 331 4.79 -2.61 3.21
C LYS A 331 5.18 -2.65 4.69
N ILE A 332 5.32 -3.84 5.28
CA ILE A 332 5.78 -4.02 6.66
C ILE A 332 7.23 -3.52 6.80
N GLN A 333 8.13 -3.91 5.89
CA GLN A 333 9.52 -3.44 5.89
C GLN A 333 9.61 -1.93 5.77
N LEU A 334 8.79 -1.32 4.91
CA LEU A 334 8.73 0.13 4.75
C LEU A 334 8.33 0.82 6.06
N ALA A 335 7.27 0.33 6.71
CA ALA A 335 6.82 0.87 8.00
C ALA A 335 7.90 0.76 9.09
N GLN A 336 8.60 -0.37 9.16
CA GLN A 336 9.70 -0.58 10.11
C GLN A 336 10.90 0.34 9.85
N LEU A 337 11.25 0.56 8.57
CA LEU A 337 12.31 1.50 8.19
C LEU A 337 11.95 2.94 8.57
N GLU A 338 10.68 3.33 8.39
CA GLU A 338 10.19 4.65 8.78
C GLU A 338 10.17 4.84 10.31
N GLU A 339 9.72 3.83 11.06
CA GLU A 339 9.74 3.85 12.53
C GLU A 339 11.17 3.93 13.06
N SER A 340 12.08 3.13 12.51
CA SER A 340 13.50 3.17 12.86
C SER A 340 14.12 4.54 12.56
N LEU A 341 13.77 5.18 11.45
CA LEU A 341 14.25 6.52 11.11
C LEU A 341 13.75 7.57 12.12
N LEU A 342 12.47 7.50 12.51
CA LEU A 342 11.88 8.37 13.53
C LEU A 342 12.52 8.15 14.90
N GLU A 343 12.70 6.90 15.32
CA GLU A 343 13.33 6.54 16.59
C GLU A 343 14.78 7.03 16.62
N THR A 344 15.54 6.84 15.55
CA THR A 344 16.95 7.25 15.49
C THR A 344 17.09 8.78 15.55
N LEU A 345 16.19 9.53 14.91
CA LEU A 345 16.15 10.99 15.01
C LEU A 345 15.73 11.46 16.41
N ALA A 346 14.72 10.82 17.02
CA ALA A 346 14.22 11.18 18.34
C ALA A 346 15.19 10.83 19.49
N THR A 347 15.93 9.72 19.35
CA THR A 347 16.89 9.24 20.36
C THR A 347 18.27 9.88 20.21
N SER A 348 18.57 10.51 19.06
CA SER A 348 19.86 11.17 18.83
C SER A 348 20.09 12.32 19.82
N GLN A 349 21.09 12.16 20.69
CA GLN A 349 21.54 13.19 21.63
C GLN A 349 22.89 13.75 21.16
N GLY A 350 23.02 15.07 21.11
CA GLY A 350 24.26 15.75 20.66
C GLY A 350 24.16 16.32 19.24
N ASN A 351 25.32 16.64 18.64
CA ASN A 351 25.37 17.24 17.31
C ASN A 351 25.17 16.17 16.22
N ILE A 352 24.00 16.17 15.58
CA ILE A 352 23.61 15.25 14.50
C ILE A 352 24.64 15.24 13.35
N LEU A 353 25.28 16.38 13.09
CA LEU A 353 26.27 16.53 12.01
C LEU A 353 27.61 15.83 12.29
N GLU A 354 27.92 15.54 13.56
CA GLU A 354 29.16 14.88 13.96
C GLU A 354 29.00 13.35 14.03
N ASN A 355 27.76 12.86 14.04
CA ASN A 355 27.46 11.44 14.09
C ASN A 355 27.45 10.83 12.67
N ARG A 356 28.62 10.41 12.20
CA ARG A 356 28.77 9.77 10.89
C ARG A 356 27.94 8.48 10.76
N GLU A 357 27.87 7.68 11.81
CA GLU A 357 27.10 6.42 11.79
C GLU A 357 25.60 6.69 11.57
N LEU A 358 25.09 7.75 12.20
CA LEU A 358 23.72 8.21 12.00
C LEU A 358 23.44 8.63 10.56
N ILE A 359 24.34 9.43 9.97
CA ILE A 359 24.22 9.91 8.58
C ILE A 359 24.26 8.73 7.60
N ASP A 360 25.17 7.78 7.79
CA ASP A 360 25.29 6.59 6.94
C ASP A 360 24.07 5.66 7.09
N SER A 361 23.55 5.51 8.31
CA SER A 361 22.30 4.77 8.53
C SER A 361 21.10 5.46 7.86
N LEU A 362 20.99 6.78 7.94
CA LEU A 362 19.94 7.56 7.26
C LEU A 362 20.02 7.42 5.73
N ASN A 363 21.23 7.47 5.17
CA ASN A 363 21.49 7.22 3.75
C ASN A 363 20.98 5.85 3.32
N GLN A 364 21.32 4.82 4.09
CA GLN A 364 20.95 3.44 3.80
C GLN A 364 19.44 3.25 3.90
N THR A 365 18.81 3.71 4.99
CA THR A 365 17.36 3.62 5.21
C THR A 365 16.59 4.32 4.10
N LYS A 366 17.03 5.51 3.66
CA LYS A 366 16.39 6.24 2.57
C LYS A 366 16.53 5.54 1.22
N ALA A 367 17.72 5.02 0.91
CA ALA A 367 17.96 4.27 -0.32
C ALA A 367 17.10 2.99 -0.36
N SER A 368 17.03 2.25 0.77
CA SER A 368 16.18 1.07 0.90
C SER A 368 14.69 1.40 0.77
N SER A 369 14.22 2.47 1.40
CA SER A 369 12.83 2.94 1.29
C SER A 369 12.45 3.29 -0.15
N ALA A 370 13.30 4.02 -0.87
CA ALA A 370 13.08 4.37 -2.27
C ALA A 370 13.00 3.13 -3.19
N LEU A 371 13.90 2.15 -3.00
CA LEU A 371 13.88 0.89 -3.73
C LEU A 371 12.61 0.06 -3.44
N ILE A 372 12.16 0.04 -2.18
CA ILE A 372 10.93 -0.64 -1.79
C ILE A 372 9.71 0.03 -2.45
N GLN A 373 9.65 1.37 -2.44
CA GLN A 373 8.56 2.12 -3.11
C GLN A 373 8.52 1.87 -4.62
N GLU A 374 9.68 1.84 -5.29
CA GLU A 374 9.75 1.51 -6.72
C GLU A 374 9.27 0.08 -6.98
N SER A 375 9.69 -0.89 -6.15
CA SER A 375 9.23 -2.27 -6.25
C SER A 375 7.74 -2.43 -5.95
N LEU A 376 7.17 -1.65 -5.03
CA LEU A 376 5.73 -1.62 -4.76
C LEU A 376 4.96 -1.06 -5.98
N LEU A 377 5.46 -0.02 -6.64
CA LEU A 377 4.87 0.51 -7.87
C LEU A 377 4.88 -0.52 -9.01
N GLU A 378 5.98 -1.25 -9.19
CA GLU A 378 6.05 -2.35 -10.16
C GLU A 378 5.08 -3.48 -9.81
N SER A 379 5.00 -3.84 -8.53
CA SER A 379 4.08 -4.88 -8.04
C SER A 379 2.62 -4.49 -8.32
N HIS A 380 2.25 -3.23 -8.09
CA HIS A 380 0.91 -2.71 -8.44
C HIS A 380 0.62 -2.75 -9.94
N ARG A 381 1.60 -2.42 -10.80
CA ARG A 381 1.42 -2.54 -12.26
C ARG A 381 1.20 -3.98 -12.69
N LEU A 382 1.98 -4.91 -12.14
CA LEU A 382 1.85 -6.33 -12.43
C LEU A 382 0.50 -6.88 -11.93
N GLN A 383 0.08 -6.47 -10.73
CA GLN A 383 -1.22 -6.81 -10.17
C GLN A 383 -2.37 -6.35 -11.07
N ALA A 384 -2.31 -5.12 -11.59
CA ALA A 384 -3.31 -4.62 -12.53
C ALA A 384 -3.37 -5.45 -13.83
N SER A 385 -2.21 -5.88 -14.36
CA SER A 385 -2.14 -6.78 -15.51
C SER A 385 -2.74 -8.16 -15.21
N LEU A 386 -2.46 -8.72 -14.03
CA LEU A 386 -3.01 -10.01 -13.61
C LEU A 386 -4.52 -9.93 -13.36
N ASP A 387 -5.00 -8.83 -12.78
CA ASP A 387 -6.42 -8.59 -12.59
C ASP A 387 -7.14 -8.46 -13.94
N GLN A 388 -6.53 -7.85 -14.95
CA GLN A 388 -7.09 -7.82 -16.32
C GLN A 388 -7.23 -9.23 -16.92
N GLU A 389 -6.23 -10.10 -16.77
CA GLU A 389 -6.33 -11.49 -17.22
C GLU A 389 -7.38 -12.29 -16.44
N ARG A 390 -7.54 -11.98 -15.15
CA ARG A 390 -8.54 -12.60 -14.29
C ARG A 390 -9.95 -12.17 -14.68
N ASP A 391 -10.14 -10.88 -14.96
CA ASP A 391 -11.42 -10.29 -15.29
C ASP A 391 -11.99 -10.81 -16.61
N ALA A 392 -11.16 -11.41 -17.48
CA ALA A 392 -11.63 -12.16 -18.64
C ALA A 392 -12.64 -13.27 -18.28
N TYR A 393 -12.53 -13.88 -17.09
CA TYR A 393 -13.45 -14.93 -16.60
C TYR A 393 -14.58 -14.39 -15.72
N LEU A 394 -14.60 -13.10 -15.42
CA LEU A 394 -15.63 -12.46 -14.59
C LEU A 394 -17.06 -12.70 -15.10
N PRO A 395 -17.34 -12.68 -16.42
CA PRO A 395 -18.70 -12.93 -16.92
C PRO A 395 -19.25 -14.31 -16.53
N LEU A 396 -18.41 -15.35 -16.48
CA LEU A 396 -18.82 -16.70 -16.06
C LEU A 396 -19.21 -16.69 -14.57
N ALA A 397 -18.37 -16.08 -13.73
CA ALA A 397 -18.61 -16.00 -12.30
C ALA A 397 -19.84 -15.15 -11.96
N GLU A 398 -20.10 -14.09 -12.72
CA GLU A 398 -21.29 -13.27 -12.56
C GLU A 398 -22.57 -14.04 -12.96
N SER A 399 -22.55 -14.74 -14.09
CA SER A 399 -23.65 -15.60 -14.53
C SER A 399 -23.94 -16.69 -13.50
N ALA A 400 -22.91 -17.40 -13.02
CA ALA A 400 -23.04 -18.43 -11.99
C ALA A 400 -23.55 -17.88 -10.65
N SER A 401 -23.08 -16.70 -10.23
CA SER A 401 -23.61 -16.01 -9.05
C SER A 401 -25.11 -15.70 -9.23
N LYS A 402 -25.54 -15.19 -10.39
CA LYS A 402 -26.97 -14.97 -10.69
C LYS A 402 -27.76 -16.27 -10.56
N MET A 403 -27.29 -17.38 -11.15
CA MET A 403 -27.96 -18.69 -11.05
C MET A 403 -28.17 -19.10 -9.59
N TYR A 404 -27.15 -18.98 -8.74
CA TYR A 404 -27.25 -19.35 -7.32
C TYR A 404 -28.33 -18.53 -6.58
N PHE A 405 -28.34 -17.21 -6.73
CA PHE A 405 -29.33 -16.39 -6.02
C PHE A 405 -30.75 -16.64 -6.52
N VAL A 406 -30.92 -16.88 -7.82
CA VAL A 406 -32.22 -17.24 -8.38
C VAL A 406 -32.71 -18.57 -7.81
N ILE A 407 -31.85 -19.57 -7.64
CA ILE A 407 -32.28 -20.84 -7.03
C ILE A 407 -32.60 -20.70 -5.53
N THR A 408 -31.93 -19.80 -4.81
CA THR A 408 -32.23 -19.55 -3.39
C THR A 408 -33.59 -18.90 -3.17
N ASP A 409 -34.09 -18.13 -4.14
CA ASP A 409 -35.39 -17.47 -4.06
C ASP A 409 -36.56 -18.46 -4.10
N LEU A 410 -36.37 -19.71 -4.59
CA LEU A 410 -37.41 -20.74 -4.61
C LEU A 410 -37.90 -21.12 -3.21
N SER A 411 -37.07 -20.92 -2.18
CA SER A 411 -37.44 -21.17 -0.78
C SER A 411 -38.64 -20.32 -0.31
N ARG A 412 -38.91 -19.19 -0.99
CA ARG A 412 -40.06 -18.32 -0.73
C ARG A 412 -41.39 -18.95 -1.17
N ILE A 413 -41.34 -19.86 -2.14
CA ILE A 413 -42.51 -20.55 -2.69
C ILE A 413 -42.79 -21.80 -1.89
N ASN A 414 -41.75 -22.61 -1.67
CA ASN A 414 -41.84 -23.80 -0.83
C ASN A 414 -40.61 -23.89 0.07
N ASN A 415 -40.84 -24.03 1.37
CA ASN A 415 -39.77 -24.10 2.36
C ASN A 415 -38.81 -25.29 2.16
N MET A 416 -39.23 -26.33 1.42
CA MET A 416 -38.37 -27.47 1.06
C MET A 416 -37.38 -27.15 -0.06
N TYR A 417 -37.59 -26.08 -0.84
CA TYR A 417 -36.70 -25.67 -1.93
C TYR A 417 -35.51 -24.85 -1.41
N ARG A 418 -34.69 -25.49 -0.58
CA ARG A 418 -33.46 -24.94 -0.04
C ARG A 418 -32.27 -25.69 -0.61
N PHE A 419 -31.38 -24.97 -1.27
CA PHE A 419 -30.19 -25.53 -1.89
C PHE A 419 -28.96 -25.04 -1.14
N SER A 420 -28.01 -25.95 -0.88
CA SER A 420 -26.78 -25.58 -0.20
C SER A 420 -25.79 -24.93 -1.17
N LEU A 421 -25.03 -23.95 -0.69
CA LEU A 421 -23.93 -23.36 -1.47
C LEU A 421 -22.89 -24.43 -1.83
N ALA A 422 -22.58 -25.35 -0.92
CA ALA A 422 -21.61 -26.42 -1.16
C ALA A 422 -22.00 -27.30 -2.36
N SER A 423 -23.28 -27.69 -2.46
CA SER A 423 -23.79 -28.47 -3.58
C SER A 423 -23.70 -27.68 -4.90
N PHE A 424 -23.99 -26.37 -4.87
CA PHE A 424 -23.83 -25.51 -6.05
C PHE A 424 -22.36 -25.39 -6.49
N LEU A 425 -21.43 -25.16 -5.55
CA LEU A 425 -19.99 -25.09 -5.84
C LEU A 425 -19.47 -26.42 -6.42
N ARG A 426 -19.98 -27.55 -5.94
CA ARG A 426 -19.66 -28.87 -6.49
C ARG A 426 -20.15 -29.05 -7.93
N LEU A 427 -21.37 -28.61 -8.24
CA LEU A 427 -21.88 -28.59 -9.62
C LEU A 427 -21.04 -27.68 -10.51
N PHE A 428 -20.64 -26.52 -9.98
CA PHE A 428 -19.76 -25.56 -10.68
C PHE A 428 -18.39 -26.18 -11.00
N GLN A 429 -17.74 -26.81 -10.02
CA GLN A 429 -16.47 -27.52 -10.22
C GLN A 429 -16.61 -28.65 -11.24
N ARG A 430 -17.69 -29.43 -11.19
CA ARG A 430 -17.96 -30.48 -12.17
C ARG A 430 -18.14 -29.92 -13.58
N ALA A 431 -18.77 -28.75 -13.72
CA ALA A 431 -18.88 -28.06 -15.01
C ALA A 431 -17.51 -27.61 -15.54
N LEU A 432 -16.62 -27.10 -14.67
CA LEU A 432 -15.25 -26.71 -15.05
C LEU A 432 -14.40 -27.91 -15.48
N GLN A 433 -14.54 -29.04 -14.81
CA GLN A 433 -13.80 -30.28 -15.12
C GLN A 433 -14.22 -30.93 -16.46
N ALA A 434 -15.36 -30.52 -17.04
CA ALA A 434 -15.80 -31.03 -18.32
C ALA A 434 -14.83 -30.59 -19.44
N LYS A 435 -14.01 -31.55 -19.91
CA LYS A 435 -13.07 -31.32 -21.01
C LYS A 435 -13.82 -31.06 -22.30
N LYS A 436 -13.77 -29.80 -22.75
CA LYS A 436 -14.08 -29.38 -24.12
C LYS A 436 -12.93 -28.52 -24.59
N GLU A 437 -12.25 -28.95 -25.64
CA GLU A 437 -11.29 -28.10 -26.35
C GLU A 437 -12.04 -26.91 -26.93
N ALA A 438 -11.58 -25.71 -26.60
CA ALA A 438 -12.11 -24.45 -27.11
C ALA A 438 -10.94 -23.62 -27.62
N GLU A 439 -11.10 -23.01 -28.79
CA GLU A 439 -10.04 -22.25 -29.47
C GLU A 439 -9.76 -20.89 -28.80
N THR A 440 -10.76 -20.31 -28.12
CA THR A 440 -10.65 -19.01 -27.43
C THR A 440 -11.26 -19.05 -26.03
N THR A 441 -10.76 -18.18 -25.15
CA THR A 441 -11.28 -18.02 -23.78
C THR A 441 -12.76 -17.66 -23.76
N GLU A 442 -13.21 -16.79 -24.68
CA GLU A 442 -14.61 -16.40 -24.79
C GLU A 442 -15.51 -17.57 -25.20
N ALA A 443 -15.09 -18.38 -26.18
CA ALA A 443 -15.81 -19.57 -26.59
C ALA A 443 -15.86 -20.62 -25.46
N ARG A 444 -14.76 -20.75 -24.70
CA ARG A 444 -14.69 -21.61 -23.51
C ARG A 444 -15.69 -21.16 -22.45
N ILE A 445 -15.73 -19.86 -22.13
CA ILE A 445 -16.67 -19.28 -21.15
C ILE A 445 -18.12 -19.53 -21.56
N SER A 446 -18.47 -19.28 -22.83
CA SER A 446 -19.83 -19.50 -23.32
C SER A 446 -20.24 -20.97 -23.25
N ALA A 447 -19.33 -21.89 -23.59
CA ALA A 447 -19.58 -23.33 -23.48
C ALA A 447 -19.74 -23.81 -22.03
N LEU A 448 -18.92 -23.28 -21.11
CA LEU A 448 -19.01 -23.54 -19.68
C LEU A 448 -20.32 -23.03 -19.08
N ASP A 449 -20.70 -21.79 -19.41
CA ASP A 449 -21.96 -21.19 -18.97
C ASP A 449 -23.17 -22.01 -19.43
N ALA A 450 -23.20 -22.42 -20.70
CA ALA A 450 -24.27 -23.28 -21.23
C ALA A 450 -24.32 -24.65 -20.52
N SER A 451 -23.16 -25.26 -20.27
CA SER A 451 -23.08 -26.54 -19.55
C SER A 451 -23.54 -26.42 -18.10
N LEU A 452 -23.10 -25.37 -17.42
CA LEU A 452 -23.47 -25.10 -16.03
C LEU A 452 -24.97 -24.85 -15.90
N LYS A 453 -25.57 -24.03 -16.77
CA LYS A 453 -27.01 -23.77 -16.77
C LYS A 453 -27.82 -25.07 -16.89
N ASN A 454 -27.43 -25.96 -17.81
CA ASN A 454 -28.11 -27.26 -17.96
C ASN A 454 -27.98 -28.10 -16.69
N MET A 455 -26.77 -28.20 -16.12
CA MET A 455 -26.53 -28.98 -14.90
C MET A 455 -27.30 -28.43 -13.70
N VAL A 456 -27.30 -27.11 -13.49
CA VAL A 456 -28.03 -26.45 -12.41
C VAL A 456 -29.53 -26.63 -12.59
N TYR A 457 -30.05 -26.43 -13.79
CA TYR A 457 -31.46 -26.57 -14.08
C TYR A 457 -31.95 -28.01 -13.86
N GLU A 458 -31.22 -29.01 -14.38
CA GLU A 458 -31.54 -30.42 -14.14
C GLU A 458 -31.49 -30.75 -12.65
N TYR A 459 -30.45 -30.32 -11.94
CA TYR A 459 -30.30 -30.58 -10.51
C TYR A 459 -31.47 -30.02 -9.70
N VAL A 460 -31.87 -28.78 -9.98
CA VAL A 460 -33.01 -28.14 -9.31
C VAL A 460 -34.31 -28.84 -9.70
N CYS A 461 -34.57 -29.06 -10.98
CA CYS A 461 -35.80 -29.70 -11.47
C CYS A 461 -36.04 -31.11 -10.93
N ARG A 462 -34.98 -31.84 -10.55
CA ARG A 462 -35.08 -33.15 -9.85
C ARG A 462 -35.71 -33.02 -8.45
N SER A 463 -35.57 -31.87 -7.80
CA SER A 463 -36.11 -31.59 -6.46
C SER A 463 -37.50 -30.93 -6.47
N LEU A 464 -37.91 -30.37 -7.62
CA LEU A 464 -39.17 -29.64 -7.76
C LEU A 464 -40.34 -30.58 -8.06
N PHE A 465 -41.52 -30.24 -7.55
CA PHE A 465 -42.76 -30.83 -8.03
C PHE A 465 -43.00 -30.48 -9.50
N LYS A 466 -43.65 -31.38 -10.25
CA LYS A 466 -43.96 -31.18 -11.68
C LYS A 466 -44.70 -29.87 -11.96
N ALA A 467 -45.57 -29.43 -11.05
CA ALA A 467 -46.31 -28.18 -11.17
C ALA A 467 -45.41 -26.93 -11.13
N ASP A 468 -44.28 -27.01 -10.40
CA ASP A 468 -43.40 -25.87 -10.15
C ASP A 468 -42.28 -25.75 -11.19
N GLN A 469 -42.05 -26.76 -12.01
CA GLN A 469 -40.95 -26.78 -13.00
C GLN A 469 -41.06 -25.65 -14.03
N LEU A 470 -42.28 -25.37 -14.53
CA LEU A 470 -42.49 -24.28 -15.49
C LEU A 470 -42.37 -22.91 -14.82
N MET A 471 -42.87 -22.78 -13.59
CA MET A 471 -42.70 -21.57 -12.78
C MET A 471 -41.21 -21.28 -12.58
N PHE A 472 -40.44 -22.30 -12.18
CA PHE A 472 -38.99 -22.17 -12.02
C PHE A 472 -38.32 -21.79 -13.34
N ALA A 473 -38.69 -22.41 -14.47
CA ALA A 473 -38.12 -22.06 -15.77
C ALA A 473 -38.31 -20.57 -16.10
N MET A 474 -39.51 -20.03 -15.89
CA MET A 474 -39.80 -18.61 -16.13
C MET A 474 -39.06 -17.69 -15.14
N HIS A 475 -39.01 -18.07 -13.86
CA HIS A 475 -38.26 -17.33 -12.85
C HIS A 475 -36.75 -17.34 -13.15
N PHE A 476 -36.22 -18.47 -13.60
CA PHE A 476 -34.83 -18.66 -14.00
C PHE A 476 -34.48 -17.79 -15.20
N VAL A 477 -35.32 -17.75 -16.23
CA VAL A 477 -35.14 -16.82 -17.37
C VAL A 477 -35.16 -15.37 -16.90
N LYS A 478 -36.12 -14.97 -16.05
CA LYS A 478 -36.22 -13.60 -15.55
C LYS A 478 -34.99 -13.16 -14.76
N GLY A 479 -34.44 -14.06 -13.94
CA GLY A 479 -33.25 -13.78 -13.15
C GLY A 479 -31.94 -13.78 -13.94
N MET A 480 -31.84 -14.61 -14.98
CA MET A 480 -30.65 -14.71 -15.83
C MET A 480 -30.59 -13.63 -16.91
N TYR A 481 -31.74 -13.30 -17.50
CA TYR A 481 -31.86 -12.41 -18.66
C TYR A 481 -32.90 -11.31 -18.42
N PRO A 482 -32.69 -10.43 -17.42
CA PRO A 482 -33.62 -9.35 -17.11
C PRO A 482 -33.86 -8.39 -18.30
N GLU A 483 -32.91 -8.28 -19.22
CA GLU A 483 -32.96 -7.47 -20.44
C GLU A 483 -33.98 -7.95 -21.49
N LEU A 484 -34.47 -9.19 -21.39
CA LEU A 484 -35.54 -9.70 -22.26
C LEU A 484 -36.91 -9.10 -21.94
N PHE A 485 -37.02 -8.39 -20.81
CA PHE A 485 -38.27 -7.87 -20.28
C PHE A 485 -38.17 -6.34 -20.19
N GLN A 486 -39.00 -5.64 -20.96
CA GLN A 486 -39.11 -4.19 -20.89
C GLN A 486 -39.87 -3.76 -19.63
N GLU A 487 -39.88 -2.46 -19.37
CA GLU A 487 -40.53 -1.86 -18.20
C GLU A 487 -42.03 -2.26 -18.14
N SER A 488 -42.51 -2.63 -16.96
CA SER A 488 -43.90 -3.07 -16.70
C SER A 488 -44.35 -4.38 -17.39
N GLU A 489 -43.59 -4.95 -18.33
CA GLU A 489 -43.98 -6.19 -19.05
C GLU A 489 -44.15 -7.39 -18.10
N TRP A 490 -43.20 -7.57 -17.18
CA TRP A 490 -43.26 -8.64 -16.19
C TRP A 490 -44.39 -8.44 -15.16
N ASP A 491 -44.70 -7.18 -14.84
CA ASP A 491 -45.76 -6.83 -13.89
C ASP A 491 -47.15 -7.09 -14.48
N VAL A 492 -47.34 -6.84 -15.77
CA VAL A 492 -48.55 -7.26 -16.49
C VAL A 492 -48.63 -8.78 -16.56
N PHE A 493 -47.53 -9.46 -16.89
CA PHE A 493 -47.50 -10.92 -16.96
C PHE A 493 -47.93 -11.59 -15.64
N THR A 494 -47.41 -11.07 -14.52
CA THR A 494 -47.73 -11.57 -13.18
C THR A 494 -49.09 -11.10 -12.65
N GLY A 495 -49.75 -10.15 -13.33
CA GLY A 495 -51.04 -9.59 -12.92
C GLY A 495 -50.93 -8.58 -11.78
N SER A 496 -49.76 -7.99 -11.56
CA SER A 496 -49.52 -6.97 -10.53
C SER A 496 -50.19 -5.63 -10.86
N ILE A 497 -50.43 -5.36 -12.15
CA ILE A 497 -51.15 -4.17 -12.62
C ILE A 497 -52.66 -4.46 -12.62
N VAL A 498 -53.37 -3.88 -11.66
CA VAL A 498 -54.83 -3.93 -11.58
C VAL A 498 -55.41 -2.83 -12.44
N GLY A 499 -56.14 -3.18 -13.50
CA GLY A 499 -56.87 -2.21 -14.32
C GLY A 499 -58.05 -1.58 -13.56
N GLU A 500 -58.23 -0.27 -13.66
CA GLU A 500 -59.47 0.40 -13.23
C GLU A 500 -60.67 -0.14 -14.04
N MET A 501 -61.87 -0.12 -13.45
CA MET A 501 -63.11 -0.57 -14.11
C MET A 501 -63.30 0.14 -15.46
N PHE A 502 -63.29 -0.64 -16.55
CA PHE A 502 -63.19 -0.12 -17.92
C PHE A 502 -64.41 0.69 -18.38
N LYS A 503 -64.15 1.79 -19.08
CA LYS A 503 -65.11 2.44 -20.00
C LYS A 503 -65.40 1.50 -21.17
N LYS A 504 -66.61 1.56 -21.75
CA LYS A 504 -66.96 0.81 -22.98
C LYS A 504 -65.97 1.16 -24.09
N GLU A 505 -65.04 0.26 -24.38
CA GLU A 505 -64.14 0.31 -25.53
C GLU A 505 -64.57 -0.71 -26.59
N GLU A 506 -64.34 -0.39 -27.86
CA GLU A 506 -64.58 -1.30 -28.99
C GLU A 506 -63.35 -2.17 -29.23
N PHE A 507 -63.54 -3.49 -29.19
CA PHE A 507 -62.54 -4.50 -29.49
C PHE A 507 -62.90 -5.27 -30.76
N PRO A 508 -61.91 -5.83 -31.50
CA PRO A 508 -62.16 -6.66 -32.67
C PRO A 508 -63.13 -7.81 -32.37
N SER A 509 -64.03 -8.12 -33.31
CA SER A 509 -65.09 -9.13 -33.13
C SER A 509 -64.59 -10.56 -32.99
N TRP A 510 -63.35 -10.84 -33.42
CA TRP A 510 -62.71 -12.16 -33.30
C TRP A 510 -62.13 -12.43 -31.91
N ILE A 511 -62.05 -11.42 -31.03
CA ILE A 511 -61.60 -11.57 -29.64
C ILE A 511 -62.82 -11.87 -28.76
N ASP A 512 -62.75 -12.96 -28.00
CA ASP A 512 -63.80 -13.36 -27.07
C ASP A 512 -64.12 -12.26 -26.05
N GLN A 513 -65.41 -12.09 -25.74
CA GLN A 513 -65.88 -11.06 -24.80
C GLN A 513 -65.24 -11.20 -23.40
N GLU A 514 -65.00 -12.44 -22.96
CA GLU A 514 -64.32 -12.72 -21.69
C GLU A 514 -62.85 -12.25 -21.66
N ARG A 515 -62.22 -12.11 -22.82
CA ARG A 515 -60.82 -11.69 -22.96
C ARG A 515 -60.65 -10.18 -23.14
N GLN A 516 -61.73 -9.44 -23.43
CA GLN A 516 -61.68 -8.00 -23.66
C GLN A 516 -61.08 -7.23 -22.48
N GLY A 517 -61.35 -7.64 -21.23
CA GLY A 517 -60.73 -7.02 -20.05
C GLY A 517 -59.20 -7.16 -20.01
N ALA A 518 -58.68 -8.35 -20.34
CA ALA A 518 -57.23 -8.58 -20.40
C ALA A 518 -56.56 -7.81 -21.55
N VAL A 519 -57.21 -7.76 -22.71
CA VAL A 519 -56.75 -6.99 -23.87
C VAL A 519 -56.80 -5.48 -23.59
N ALA A 520 -57.78 -5.01 -22.81
CA ALA A 520 -57.86 -3.63 -22.37
C ALA A 520 -56.67 -3.25 -21.46
N ILE A 521 -56.34 -4.06 -20.45
CA ILE A 521 -55.14 -3.87 -19.61
C ILE A 521 -53.89 -3.80 -20.48
N PHE A 522 -53.75 -4.73 -21.42
CA PHE A 522 -52.62 -4.78 -22.33
C PHE A 522 -52.51 -3.53 -23.21
N LYS A 523 -53.64 -3.05 -23.74
CA LYS A 523 -53.72 -1.82 -24.56
C LYS A 523 -53.41 -0.56 -23.77
N THR A 524 -53.93 -0.43 -22.55
CA THR A 524 -53.69 0.72 -21.67
C THR A 524 -52.23 0.77 -21.23
N THR A 525 -51.65 -0.37 -20.90
CA THR A 525 -50.26 -0.45 -20.42
C THR A 525 -49.25 -0.31 -21.56
N PHE A 526 -49.54 -0.91 -22.73
CA PHE A 526 -48.64 -0.92 -23.89
C PHE A 526 -49.32 -0.39 -25.15
N PRO A 527 -49.66 0.92 -25.22
CA PRO A 527 -50.39 1.49 -26.35
C PRO A 527 -49.62 1.40 -27.68
N ALA A 528 -48.30 1.61 -27.64
CA ALA A 528 -47.44 1.49 -28.82
C ALA A 528 -47.36 0.04 -29.33
N LEU A 529 -47.25 -0.93 -28.41
CA LEU A 529 -47.24 -2.35 -28.74
C LEU A 529 -48.59 -2.76 -29.34
N TYR A 530 -49.71 -2.38 -28.71
CA TYR A 530 -51.05 -2.66 -29.22
C TYR A 530 -51.27 -2.12 -30.65
N GLN A 531 -50.82 -0.89 -30.92
CA GLN A 531 -50.86 -0.31 -32.27
C GLN A 531 -50.02 -1.11 -33.26
N SER A 532 -48.84 -1.60 -32.85
CA SER A 532 -47.95 -2.37 -33.73
C SER A 532 -48.52 -3.73 -34.14
N LEU A 533 -49.40 -4.31 -33.30
CA LEU A 533 -50.03 -5.62 -33.53
C LEU A 533 -51.18 -5.57 -34.55
N SER A 534 -51.75 -4.40 -34.81
CA SER A 534 -52.87 -4.21 -35.74
C SER A 534 -54.01 -5.21 -35.50
N LEU A 535 -54.40 -5.46 -34.24
CA LEU A 535 -55.43 -6.47 -33.88
C LEU A 535 -56.80 -6.23 -34.54
N SER A 536 -57.05 -5.03 -35.05
CA SER A 536 -58.24 -4.68 -35.84
C SER A 536 -58.32 -5.38 -37.20
N ASP A 537 -57.18 -5.82 -37.75
CA ASP A 537 -57.12 -6.58 -39.01
C ASP A 537 -57.46 -8.06 -38.75
N SER A 538 -58.73 -8.42 -38.93
CA SER A 538 -59.23 -9.76 -38.60
C SER A 538 -58.68 -10.85 -39.52
N ASP A 539 -58.38 -10.52 -40.78
CA ASP A 539 -57.87 -11.49 -41.76
C ASP A 539 -56.43 -11.90 -41.42
N LEU A 540 -55.63 -10.96 -40.91
CA LEU A 540 -54.25 -11.20 -40.48
C LEU A 540 -54.17 -12.14 -39.26
N TRP A 541 -55.16 -12.10 -38.36
CA TRP A 541 -55.19 -12.90 -37.13
C TRP A 541 -56.08 -14.16 -37.21
N LEU A 542 -56.70 -14.43 -38.37
CA LEU A 542 -57.62 -15.54 -38.54
C LEU A 542 -56.93 -16.91 -38.33
N SER A 543 -55.72 -17.10 -38.88
CA SER A 543 -54.94 -18.34 -38.70
C SER A 543 -54.55 -18.55 -37.24
N PHE A 544 -54.10 -17.49 -36.56
CA PHE A 544 -53.77 -17.49 -35.14
C PHE A 544 -55.00 -17.86 -34.28
N SER A 545 -56.16 -17.26 -34.56
CA SER A 545 -57.39 -17.49 -33.81
C SER A 545 -57.94 -18.90 -33.98
N GLN A 546 -57.83 -19.50 -35.17
CA GLN A 546 -58.38 -20.83 -35.46
C GLN A 546 -57.40 -21.99 -35.18
N SER A 547 -56.10 -21.71 -35.12
CA SER A 547 -55.09 -22.75 -34.93
C SER A 547 -55.11 -23.34 -33.51
N SER A 548 -54.82 -24.65 -33.43
CA SER A 548 -54.55 -25.35 -32.18
C SER A 548 -53.13 -25.12 -31.67
N GLN A 549 -52.25 -24.52 -32.47
CA GLN A 549 -50.88 -24.12 -32.16
C GLN A 549 -50.69 -22.64 -32.48
N CYS A 550 -51.52 -21.78 -31.90
CA CYS A 550 -51.54 -20.35 -32.21
C CYS A 550 -50.18 -19.67 -31.98
N GLU A 551 -49.37 -20.18 -31.05
CA GLU A 551 -48.03 -19.67 -30.76
C GLU A 551 -47.04 -19.77 -31.95
N GLN A 552 -47.28 -20.69 -32.91
CA GLN A 552 -46.47 -20.83 -34.12
C GLN A 552 -47.03 -20.04 -35.32
N GLU A 553 -48.30 -19.64 -35.23
CA GLU A 553 -49.07 -19.00 -36.31
C GLU A 553 -49.18 -17.47 -36.12
N ILE A 554 -48.28 -16.87 -35.32
CA ILE A 554 -48.18 -15.42 -35.21
C ILE A 554 -47.73 -14.86 -36.56
N PRO A 555 -48.45 -13.88 -37.14
CA PRO A 555 -48.14 -13.34 -38.47
C PRO A 555 -46.69 -12.86 -38.58
N SER A 556 -45.96 -13.35 -39.57
CA SER A 556 -44.52 -13.10 -39.71
C SER A 556 -44.14 -11.63 -39.86
N SER A 557 -45.06 -10.80 -40.37
CA SER A 557 -44.93 -9.33 -40.46
C SER A 557 -44.95 -8.65 -39.08
N ILE A 558 -45.59 -9.28 -38.10
CA ILE A 558 -45.70 -8.82 -36.71
C ILE A 558 -44.64 -9.47 -35.83
N ALA A 559 -44.41 -10.78 -35.98
CA ALA A 559 -43.43 -11.54 -35.20
C ALA A 559 -42.01 -10.93 -35.25
N LYS A 560 -41.63 -10.30 -36.37
CA LYS A 560 -40.35 -9.59 -36.53
C LYS A 560 -40.26 -8.24 -35.80
N LYS A 561 -41.40 -7.66 -35.41
CA LYS A 561 -41.50 -6.34 -34.79
C LYS A 561 -41.62 -6.39 -33.27
N ILE A 562 -41.97 -7.54 -32.72
CA ILE A 562 -42.21 -7.74 -31.28
C ILE A 562 -41.22 -8.75 -30.71
N THR A 563 -40.91 -8.61 -29.42
CA THR A 563 -39.99 -9.53 -28.73
C THR A 563 -40.67 -10.88 -28.45
N SER A 564 -39.87 -11.93 -28.20
CA SER A 564 -40.41 -13.24 -27.81
C SER A 564 -41.25 -13.20 -26.54
N PHE A 565 -40.94 -12.29 -25.59
CA PHE A 565 -41.76 -12.12 -24.39
C PHE A 565 -43.07 -11.37 -24.68
N GLN A 566 -43.05 -10.38 -25.59
CA GLN A 566 -44.27 -9.70 -26.04
C GLN A 566 -45.22 -10.64 -26.80
N GLN A 567 -44.70 -11.61 -27.53
CA GLN A 567 -45.50 -12.70 -28.12
C GLN A 567 -46.21 -13.52 -27.03
N LEU A 568 -45.52 -13.81 -25.92
CA LEU A 568 -46.11 -14.49 -24.77
C LEU A 568 -47.21 -13.65 -24.12
N LEU A 569 -46.99 -12.34 -23.92
CA LEU A 569 -48.02 -11.43 -23.39
C LEU A 569 -49.26 -11.37 -24.30
N LEU A 570 -49.07 -11.38 -25.61
CA LEU A 570 -50.17 -11.43 -26.57
C LEU A 570 -50.99 -12.72 -26.40
N VAL A 571 -50.34 -13.88 -26.33
CA VAL A 571 -51.03 -15.16 -26.09
C VAL A 571 -51.72 -15.15 -24.73
N GLN A 572 -51.09 -14.61 -23.68
CA GLN A 572 -51.71 -14.47 -22.37
C GLN A 572 -52.98 -13.61 -22.43
N ALA A 573 -52.97 -12.51 -23.18
CA ALA A 573 -54.12 -11.62 -23.31
C ALA A 573 -55.27 -12.27 -24.11
N VAL A 574 -54.96 -12.93 -25.23
CA VAL A 574 -55.96 -13.37 -26.21
C VAL A 574 -56.32 -14.87 -26.11
N ARG A 575 -55.34 -15.76 -25.91
CA ARG A 575 -55.48 -17.23 -25.93
C ARG A 575 -54.79 -17.89 -24.71
N PRO A 576 -55.36 -17.73 -23.50
CA PRO A 576 -54.76 -18.27 -22.27
C PRO A 576 -54.70 -19.81 -22.26
N ASP A 577 -55.51 -20.49 -23.06
CA ASP A 577 -55.51 -21.94 -23.26
C ASP A 577 -54.15 -22.47 -23.78
N ARG A 578 -53.40 -21.64 -24.51
CA ARG A 578 -52.07 -21.96 -25.04
C ARG A 578 -50.92 -21.37 -24.23
N LEU A 579 -51.21 -20.71 -23.10
CA LEU A 579 -50.19 -20.03 -22.31
C LEU A 579 -49.10 -20.99 -21.80
N GLN A 580 -49.47 -22.20 -21.35
CA GLN A 580 -48.51 -23.18 -20.84
C GLN A 580 -47.50 -23.61 -21.92
N SER A 581 -47.96 -23.91 -23.14
CA SER A 581 -47.08 -24.27 -24.26
C SER A 581 -46.20 -23.10 -24.70
N THR A 582 -46.76 -21.88 -24.73
CA THR A 582 -46.01 -20.67 -25.08
C THR A 582 -44.94 -20.33 -24.05
N MET A 583 -45.23 -20.44 -22.75
CA MET A 583 -44.26 -20.28 -21.68
C MET A 583 -43.13 -21.32 -21.80
N ALA A 584 -43.47 -22.58 -22.07
CA ALA A 584 -42.49 -23.63 -22.24
C ALA A 584 -41.59 -23.38 -23.47
N ALA A 585 -42.17 -22.99 -24.61
CA ALA A 585 -41.41 -22.65 -25.80
C ALA A 585 -40.49 -21.44 -25.57
N PHE A 586 -41.00 -20.38 -24.95
CA PHE A 586 -40.24 -19.19 -24.58
C PHE A 586 -39.06 -19.53 -23.67
N ALA A 587 -39.30 -20.27 -22.59
CA ALA A 587 -38.23 -20.63 -21.65
C ALA A 587 -37.20 -21.57 -22.27
N THR A 588 -37.63 -22.52 -23.13
CA THR A 588 -36.72 -23.40 -23.88
C THR A 588 -35.79 -22.60 -24.79
N GLN A 589 -36.36 -21.63 -25.54
CA GLN A 589 -35.61 -20.76 -26.42
C GLN A 589 -34.66 -19.84 -25.65
N ALA A 590 -35.13 -19.20 -24.58
CA ALA A 590 -34.34 -18.25 -23.79
C ALA A 590 -33.17 -18.92 -23.06
N LEU A 591 -33.36 -20.14 -22.55
CA LEU A 591 -32.31 -20.90 -21.87
C LEU A 591 -31.37 -21.65 -22.83
N GLY A 592 -31.71 -21.73 -24.13
CA GLY A 592 -30.96 -22.50 -25.12
C GLY A 592 -30.97 -24.01 -24.87
N MET A 593 -32.01 -24.52 -24.21
CA MET A 593 -32.16 -25.93 -23.87
C MET A 593 -32.93 -26.67 -24.97
N LYS A 594 -32.71 -27.98 -25.10
CA LYS A 594 -33.51 -28.79 -26.04
C LYS A 594 -34.91 -29.07 -25.52
N GLU A 595 -35.00 -29.38 -24.23
CA GLU A 595 -36.22 -29.73 -23.52
C GLU A 595 -36.13 -29.18 -22.08
N LEU A 596 -37.27 -28.73 -21.54
CA LEU A 596 -37.38 -28.28 -20.14
C LEU A 596 -37.67 -29.44 -19.17
N SER A 597 -38.16 -30.57 -19.67
CA SER A 597 -38.44 -31.72 -18.81
C SER A 597 -37.12 -32.37 -18.37
N PRO A 598 -36.89 -32.56 -17.05
CA PRO A 598 -35.71 -33.27 -16.59
C PRO A 598 -35.77 -34.75 -17.03
N PRO A 599 -34.61 -35.42 -17.14
CA PRO A 599 -34.58 -36.85 -17.43
C PRO A 599 -35.33 -37.66 -16.35
N PRO A 600 -35.91 -38.82 -16.70
CA PRO A 600 -36.63 -39.65 -15.75
C PRO A 600 -35.72 -40.07 -14.59
N LEU A 601 -36.29 -40.12 -13.39
CA LEU A 601 -35.59 -40.53 -12.18
C LEU A 601 -35.05 -41.96 -12.35
N ASN A 602 -33.77 -42.15 -12.05
CA ASN A 602 -33.13 -43.46 -12.03
C ASN A 602 -32.14 -43.48 -10.87
N LEU A 603 -32.43 -44.27 -9.83
CA LEU A 603 -31.64 -44.25 -8.60
C LEU A 603 -30.19 -44.69 -8.83
N ARG A 604 -29.94 -45.62 -9.76
CA ARG A 604 -28.59 -46.08 -10.10
C ARG A 604 -27.72 -44.97 -10.70
N ARG A 605 -28.28 -44.13 -11.58
CA ARG A 605 -27.56 -42.97 -12.13
C ARG A 605 -27.30 -41.90 -11.06
N LEU A 606 -28.27 -41.69 -10.18
CA LEU A 606 -28.13 -40.72 -9.09
C LEU A 606 -27.08 -41.15 -8.07
N TYR A 607 -26.98 -42.45 -7.77
CA TYR A 607 -25.99 -42.97 -6.84
C TYR A 607 -24.56 -42.57 -7.21
N ALA A 608 -24.22 -42.55 -8.51
CA ALA A 608 -22.92 -42.10 -8.99
C ALA A 608 -22.61 -40.61 -8.69
N GLU A 609 -23.62 -39.82 -8.32
CA GLU A 609 -23.49 -38.40 -7.98
C GLU A 609 -23.59 -38.13 -6.47
N THR A 610 -23.98 -39.15 -5.68
CA THR A 610 -24.10 -39.06 -4.22
C THR A 610 -22.75 -39.17 -3.53
N LEU A 611 -22.65 -38.62 -2.33
CA LEU A 611 -21.47 -38.65 -1.48
C LEU A 611 -21.89 -39.04 -0.07
N GLU A 612 -21.01 -39.74 0.65
CA GLU A 612 -21.19 -40.07 2.07
C GLU A 612 -21.30 -38.84 2.97
N LEU A 613 -20.84 -37.68 2.49
CA LEU A 613 -20.89 -36.42 3.22
C LEU A 613 -22.27 -35.75 3.24
N GLU A 614 -23.17 -36.14 2.32
CA GLU A 614 -24.47 -35.49 2.14
C GLU A 614 -25.59 -36.54 2.18
N PRO A 615 -26.59 -36.42 3.07
CA PRO A 615 -27.71 -37.36 3.09
C PRO A 615 -28.60 -37.18 1.86
N VAL A 616 -29.12 -38.29 1.34
CA VAL A 616 -30.08 -38.28 0.22
C VAL A 616 -31.50 -38.14 0.77
N LEU A 617 -32.18 -37.04 0.44
CA LEU A 617 -33.57 -36.81 0.80
C LEU A 617 -34.48 -37.08 -0.41
N ILE A 618 -35.44 -37.99 -0.24
CA ILE A 618 -36.44 -38.31 -1.26
C ILE A 618 -37.81 -37.81 -0.80
N THR A 619 -38.42 -36.94 -1.59
CA THR A 619 -39.78 -36.44 -1.36
C THR A 619 -40.79 -37.37 -2.05
N ILE A 620 -41.66 -37.98 -1.26
CA ILE A 620 -42.70 -38.89 -1.77
C ILE A 620 -44.00 -38.12 -2.06
N SER A 621 -44.67 -38.50 -3.14
CA SER A 621 -46.05 -38.09 -3.44
C SER A 621 -47.01 -39.24 -3.11
N PRO A 622 -48.31 -38.97 -2.91
CA PRO A 622 -49.29 -40.02 -2.67
C PRO A 622 -49.24 -41.10 -3.77
N GLY A 623 -48.98 -42.35 -3.38
CA GLY A 623 -48.87 -43.49 -4.29
C GLY A 623 -47.47 -43.77 -4.85
N ALA A 624 -46.45 -42.97 -4.52
CA ALA A 624 -45.06 -43.24 -4.87
C ALA A 624 -44.28 -43.76 -3.64
N ASP A 625 -43.76 -44.99 -3.71
CA ASP A 625 -42.88 -45.56 -2.69
C ASP A 625 -41.53 -45.99 -3.31
N PRO A 626 -40.42 -45.29 -3.03
CA PRO A 626 -39.10 -45.63 -3.55
C PRO A 626 -38.43 -46.79 -2.78
N SER A 627 -39.05 -47.32 -1.72
CA SER A 627 -38.42 -48.31 -0.82
C SER A 627 -37.95 -49.56 -1.55
N GLN A 628 -38.72 -50.06 -2.50
CA GLN A 628 -38.37 -51.28 -3.23
C GLN A 628 -37.17 -51.06 -4.16
N GLU A 629 -37.21 -50.00 -4.99
CA GLU A 629 -36.11 -49.66 -5.90
C GLU A 629 -34.81 -49.38 -5.13
N LEU A 630 -34.91 -48.73 -3.96
CA LEU A 630 -33.79 -48.44 -3.09
C LEU A 630 -33.22 -49.71 -2.43
N ALA A 631 -34.08 -50.64 -2.00
CA ALA A 631 -33.63 -51.92 -1.46
C ALA A 631 -32.95 -52.79 -2.53
N GLU A 632 -33.47 -52.82 -3.75
CA GLU A 632 -32.83 -53.51 -4.89
C GLU A 632 -31.44 -52.92 -5.18
N LEU A 633 -31.33 -51.59 -5.24
CA LEU A 633 -30.04 -50.91 -5.42
C LEU A 633 -29.06 -51.17 -4.26
N ALA A 634 -29.54 -51.20 -3.02
CA ALA A 634 -28.70 -51.44 -1.85
C ALA A 634 -28.14 -52.87 -1.84
N VAL A 635 -28.96 -53.86 -2.20
CA VAL A 635 -28.52 -55.26 -2.32
C VAL A 635 -27.42 -55.42 -3.36
N GLU A 636 -27.51 -54.71 -4.49
CA GLU A 636 -26.47 -54.72 -5.53
C GLU A 636 -25.19 -53.99 -5.11
N THR A 637 -25.30 -52.95 -4.28
CA THR A 637 -24.19 -52.03 -4.00
C THR A 637 -23.42 -52.37 -2.72
N VAL A 638 -24.13 -52.54 -1.60
CA VAL A 638 -23.54 -52.81 -0.28
C VAL A 638 -23.83 -54.22 0.23
N GLY A 639 -24.72 -54.95 -0.44
CA GLY A 639 -25.17 -56.26 0.01
C GLY A 639 -26.31 -56.16 1.04
N ARG A 640 -27.15 -57.19 1.07
CA ARG A 640 -28.39 -57.20 1.88
C ARG A 640 -28.16 -57.02 3.38
N GLU A 641 -27.03 -57.51 3.90
CA GLU A 641 -26.71 -57.47 5.32
C GLU A 641 -26.29 -56.07 5.80
N ASN A 642 -25.80 -55.23 4.89
CA ASN A 642 -25.30 -53.88 5.17
C ASN A 642 -26.31 -52.78 4.84
N TYR A 643 -27.58 -53.15 4.66
CA TYR A 643 -28.68 -52.22 4.42
C TYR A 643 -29.70 -52.30 5.56
N HIS A 644 -29.87 -51.18 6.26
CA HIS A 644 -30.78 -51.04 7.38
C HIS A 644 -31.88 -50.03 7.04
N GLU A 645 -33.13 -50.37 7.34
CA GLU A 645 -34.26 -49.46 7.18
C GLU A 645 -35.03 -49.29 8.50
N ILE A 646 -35.38 -48.05 8.83
CA ILE A 646 -36.13 -47.71 10.04
C ILE A 646 -37.29 -46.79 9.65
N SER A 647 -38.50 -47.21 9.98
CA SER A 647 -39.70 -46.37 9.86
C SER A 647 -39.88 -45.54 11.11
N MET A 648 -39.82 -44.22 10.97
CA MET A 648 -39.94 -43.32 12.12
C MET A 648 -41.36 -43.34 12.70
N GLY A 649 -41.42 -43.42 14.04
CA GLY A 649 -42.63 -43.45 14.83
C GLY A 649 -42.32 -43.25 16.32
N GLN A 650 -43.29 -43.46 17.20
CA GLN A 650 -43.11 -43.30 18.64
C GLN A 650 -42.03 -44.26 19.16
N GLY A 651 -41.03 -43.72 19.87
CA GLY A 651 -39.95 -44.51 20.49
C GLY A 651 -38.81 -44.96 19.55
N GLN A 652 -38.86 -44.63 18.25
CA GLN A 652 -37.81 -45.03 17.28
C GLN A 652 -36.61 -44.07 17.20
N ALA A 653 -36.70 -42.90 17.83
CA ALA A 653 -35.67 -41.86 17.76
C ALA A 653 -34.31 -42.34 18.28
N ASP A 654 -34.26 -42.99 19.45
CA ASP A 654 -33.00 -43.45 20.05
C ASP A 654 -32.38 -44.62 19.28
N VAL A 655 -33.22 -45.53 18.78
CA VAL A 655 -32.80 -46.65 17.93
C VAL A 655 -32.20 -46.13 16.63
N ALA A 656 -32.85 -45.18 15.97
CA ALA A 656 -32.35 -44.56 14.75
C ALA A 656 -30.99 -43.88 14.96
N LEU A 657 -30.77 -43.21 16.10
CA LEU A 657 -29.47 -42.62 16.43
C LEU A 657 -28.39 -43.68 16.71
N ALA A 658 -28.74 -44.78 17.36
CA ALA A 658 -27.80 -45.88 17.60
C ALA A 658 -27.38 -46.55 16.28
N THR A 659 -28.34 -46.88 15.42
CA THR A 659 -28.07 -47.48 14.10
C THR A 659 -27.32 -46.52 13.19
N LEU A 660 -27.65 -45.22 13.20
CA LEU A 660 -26.88 -44.22 12.45
C LEU A 660 -25.40 -44.21 12.85
N ARG A 661 -25.11 -44.33 14.15
CA ARG A 661 -23.73 -44.38 14.66
C ARG A 661 -22.99 -45.64 14.24
N GLU A 662 -23.67 -46.77 14.26
CA GLU A 662 -23.10 -48.07 13.88
C GLU A 662 -22.86 -48.13 12.38
N SER A 663 -23.88 -47.83 11.58
CA SER A 663 -23.79 -47.84 10.12
C SER A 663 -22.79 -46.83 9.57
N SER A 664 -22.68 -45.65 10.20
CA SER A 664 -21.65 -44.66 9.84
C SER A 664 -20.22 -45.15 10.11
N ARG A 665 -20.00 -46.00 11.12
CA ARG A 665 -18.67 -46.57 11.42
C ARG A 665 -18.32 -47.73 10.51
N ASN A 666 -19.31 -48.53 10.16
CA ASN A 666 -19.13 -49.75 9.37
C ASN A 666 -19.17 -49.50 7.86
N GLY A 667 -19.63 -48.33 7.41
CA GLY A 667 -19.82 -48.01 6.00
C GLY A 667 -21.08 -48.63 5.39
N GLU A 668 -22.11 -48.86 6.22
CA GLU A 668 -23.39 -49.44 5.84
C GLU A 668 -24.39 -48.37 5.39
N TRP A 669 -25.47 -48.78 4.72
CA TRP A 669 -26.55 -47.88 4.32
C TRP A 669 -27.69 -47.89 5.34
N LEU A 670 -28.14 -46.70 5.73
CA LEU A 670 -29.30 -46.50 6.59
C LEU A 670 -30.38 -45.68 5.87
N CYS A 671 -31.58 -46.25 5.74
CA CYS A 671 -32.77 -45.57 5.23
C CYS A 671 -33.73 -45.20 6.37
N LEU A 672 -34.00 -43.91 6.55
CA LEU A 672 -34.99 -43.41 7.52
C LEU A 672 -36.28 -43.01 6.80
N LYS A 673 -37.39 -43.70 7.09
CA LYS A 673 -38.70 -43.46 6.46
C LYS A 673 -39.58 -42.57 7.34
N ASN A 674 -40.49 -41.82 6.71
CA ASN A 674 -41.52 -41.03 7.40
C ASN A 674 -41.00 -39.94 8.36
N LEU A 675 -39.87 -39.29 8.02
CA LEU A 675 -39.29 -38.18 8.80
C LEU A 675 -40.27 -37.02 9.06
N HIS A 676 -41.25 -36.81 8.16
CA HIS A 676 -42.28 -35.79 8.29
C HIS A 676 -43.21 -35.99 9.52
N LEU A 677 -43.26 -37.18 10.11
CA LEU A 677 -44.03 -37.47 11.33
C LEU A 677 -43.32 -37.05 12.62
N VAL A 678 -42.00 -36.81 12.56
CA VAL A 678 -41.13 -36.58 13.73
C VAL A 678 -40.31 -35.29 13.60
N THR A 679 -40.95 -34.19 13.23
CA THR A 679 -40.28 -32.91 12.93
C THR A 679 -39.49 -32.32 14.10
N SER A 680 -39.92 -32.56 15.35
CA SER A 680 -39.21 -32.10 16.56
C SER A 680 -37.86 -32.80 16.78
N TRP A 681 -37.64 -33.96 16.17
CA TRP A 681 -36.40 -34.73 16.29
C TRP A 681 -35.34 -34.31 15.26
N LEU A 682 -35.73 -33.64 14.17
CA LEU A 682 -34.82 -33.23 13.09
C LEU A 682 -33.64 -32.37 13.55
N PRO A 683 -33.77 -31.39 14.47
CA PRO A 683 -32.61 -30.64 14.95
C PRO A 683 -31.57 -31.51 15.66
N LEU A 684 -32.00 -32.57 16.35
CA LEU A 684 -31.10 -33.53 16.98
C LEU A 684 -30.41 -34.39 15.92
N LEU A 685 -31.16 -34.88 14.92
CA LEU A 685 -30.60 -35.63 13.80
C LEU A 685 -29.55 -34.81 13.04
N GLU A 686 -29.86 -33.56 12.68
CA GLU A 686 -28.94 -32.65 11.99
C GLU A 686 -27.65 -32.44 12.80
N LYS A 687 -27.79 -32.18 14.11
CA LYS A 687 -26.64 -31.99 15.02
C LYS A 687 -25.75 -33.24 15.06
N VAL A 688 -26.36 -34.42 15.13
CA VAL A 688 -25.63 -35.69 15.21
C VAL A 688 -24.94 -36.00 13.89
N SER A 689 -25.63 -35.83 12.75
CA SER A 689 -25.03 -36.00 11.43
C SER A 689 -23.86 -35.04 11.20
N ALA A 690 -24.01 -33.76 11.59
CA ALA A 690 -22.94 -32.77 11.46
C ALA A 690 -21.69 -33.07 12.30
N LEU A 691 -21.84 -33.75 13.45
CA LEU A 691 -20.73 -34.18 14.30
C LEU A 691 -19.95 -35.34 13.66
N PHE A 692 -20.65 -36.32 13.10
CA PHE A 692 -20.02 -37.50 12.50
C PHE A 692 -19.32 -37.20 11.18
N LEU A 693 -19.91 -36.34 10.35
CA LEU A 693 -19.33 -35.88 9.10
C LEU A 693 -18.00 -35.12 9.29
N ARG A 694 -17.77 -34.52 10.47
CA ARG A 694 -16.52 -33.84 10.82
C ARG A 694 -15.43 -34.77 11.40
N SER A 695 -15.80 -35.97 11.85
CA SER A 695 -14.83 -36.94 12.40
C SER A 695 -14.29 -37.92 11.37
N CYS A 696 -14.87 -37.93 10.15
CA CYS A 696 -14.46 -38.80 9.04
C CYS A 696 -13.56 -38.10 8.01
N VAL A 697 -13.35 -36.78 8.15
CA VAL A 697 -12.34 -35.97 7.43
C VAL A 697 -11.22 -35.67 8.41
#